data_AF-A0A7S0P4F4-F1
#
_entry.id   AF-A0A7S0P4F4-F1
#
_cell.length_a   1.000
_cell.length_b   1.000
_cell.length_c   1.000
_cell.angle_alpha   90.00
_cell.angle_beta   90.00
_cell.angle_gamma   90.00
#
_symmetry.space_group_name_H-M   'P 1'
#
loop_
_entity.id
_entity.type
_entity.pdbx_description
1 polymer ?
#
loop_
_entity_poly.entity_id
_entity_poly.type
_entity_poly.pdbx_seq_one_letter_code
_entity_poly.pdbx_strand_id
1 'polypeptide(L)'
;MSALASLESLIAQARGGEGAGRKQGTPPTSRQEATYKEQQQEAAPSSASAASTSAAATSAAAAAPAAAACAPPRAEPAADAEFERKYALIRSVGEECVTEAELRNLLLKKPNFVLYDGFEPSGRMHIAQGVFKAMNVNKCTSAGGTFIFWVADWFALMNDKMGGSLERIKTVGEYLVRVWRAAGMDMTRVKFLWSSEEITKHAPAYWTQALDIARRFSVTRIKKCCQIMGRLEDTLTAAQILYPIMQCTDIFFLKADVCQLGVDQRKVNMLAREYCDLAHIKLKPVILSHHMLYGLAMGQAKMSKSDADSAIFMEDSAEDVERKIRKAYCPLQEGEVAEKPPEESMTLLEDKLKNPCLDYVQNIIFAAPGSKFVAAGTTYTSFEAVREAFLSEQLKEGALKDGLIAALNLLLEPVRTHFSTDAEAARVFALIKGWMAEPKQKRPTPLRRLAALDGAAAAWVVHAPLPTAQPTVGAALDTLRCLKAAPAGRQRVLWLGDWSAFCLNCLSGGKSRDDDLKAIAASFAIFVAGLRAIAPDAMADVHVVSQSKALLANPSDYWISVINAGRAFQLSRVLAALDEPNPDAVKGHVLASLMHVADVLAIAGASTATVCCTAEQRPLAELALEYMAGARLKDAGLALPEVHVVEAVSLRLRADEAQWDAEAELLLLDGQADVQRKLKRAFCEPNNVAFCPPLVVAEALVLQFAPSILLPTKQESGPEPRFSSSEELRGAYSRGEVHPGDLKPAVRDGANDILERVRVAVGADKGLKESEKELAKVLKRKKK
;
A
#
# COMPACT_ATOMS: atom_id res chain seq x y z
N MET A 1 -16.78 -17.58 34.24
CA MET A 1 -16.38 -16.43 35.09
C MET A 1 -14.89 -16.43 35.49
N SER A 2 -14.14 -17.55 35.48
CA SER A 2 -12.69 -17.49 35.75
C SER A 2 -11.82 -17.00 34.58
N ALA A 3 -12.32 -17.02 33.33
CA ALA A 3 -11.60 -16.52 32.16
C ALA A 3 -11.56 -14.97 32.06
N LEU A 4 -12.52 -14.27 32.67
CA LEU A 4 -12.53 -12.79 32.73
C LEU A 4 -11.50 -12.24 33.72
N ALA A 5 -11.26 -12.95 34.83
CA ALA A 5 -10.29 -12.56 35.85
C ALA A 5 -8.83 -12.62 35.35
N SER A 6 -8.53 -13.53 34.41
CA SER A 6 -7.19 -13.64 33.81
C SER A 6 -6.88 -12.51 32.82
N LEU A 7 -7.91 -11.89 32.23
CA LEU A 7 -7.76 -10.78 31.29
C LEU A 7 -7.56 -9.44 32.01
N GLU A 8 -8.23 -9.24 33.15
CA GLU A 8 -8.06 -8.04 34.00
C GLU A 8 -6.66 -7.98 34.65
N SER A 9 -6.08 -9.14 35.00
CA SER A 9 -4.71 -9.24 35.51
C SER A 9 -3.64 -8.76 34.50
N LEU A 10 -3.85 -9.04 33.21
CA LEU A 10 -2.93 -8.64 32.13
C LEU A 10 -3.05 -7.15 31.79
N ILE A 11 -4.25 -6.58 31.90
CA ILE A 11 -4.50 -5.15 31.68
C ILE A 11 -3.95 -4.29 32.83
N ALA A 12 -3.90 -4.83 34.06
CA ALA A 12 -3.33 -4.14 35.21
C ALA A 12 -1.79 -4.06 35.19
N GLN A 13 -1.10 -5.08 34.69
CA GLN A 13 0.38 -5.08 34.59
C GLN A 13 0.91 -4.10 33.53
N ALA A 14 0.11 -3.73 32.52
CA ALA A 14 0.48 -2.73 31.52
C ALA A 14 0.34 -1.27 32.01
N ARG A 15 -0.26 -1.04 33.19
CA ARG A 15 -0.59 0.32 33.70
C ARG A 15 0.17 0.73 34.96
N GLY A 16 0.92 -0.16 35.60
CA GLY A 16 1.66 0.13 36.84
C GLY A 16 3.17 -0.03 36.67
N GLY A 17 3.85 1.01 36.20
CA GLY A 17 5.29 0.95 35.97
C GLY A 17 5.99 2.31 35.90
N GLU A 18 5.51 3.32 36.65
CA GLU A 18 6.26 4.55 36.90
C GLU A 18 6.36 4.80 38.41
N GLY A 19 7.60 4.87 38.94
CA GLY A 19 7.92 5.64 40.15
C GLY A 19 8.49 4.90 41.37
N ALA A 20 9.77 5.21 41.66
CA ALA A 20 10.49 5.15 42.95
C ALA A 20 11.00 3.77 43.47
N GLY A 21 12.26 3.58 43.89
CA GLY A 21 13.42 4.47 43.98
C GLY A 21 14.63 3.83 44.70
N ARG A 22 15.78 4.53 44.57
CA ARG A 22 16.98 4.60 45.45
C ARG A 22 17.99 3.44 45.59
N LYS A 23 19.19 3.74 45.03
CA LYS A 23 20.53 3.95 45.66
C LYS A 23 21.34 2.77 46.25
N GLN A 24 22.63 2.79 45.86
CA GLN A 24 23.89 2.23 46.40
C GLN A 24 24.38 0.91 45.75
N GLY A 25 25.59 0.79 45.19
CA GLY A 25 26.70 1.74 45.04
C GLY A 25 27.88 1.23 44.18
N THR A 26 28.66 2.21 43.66
CA THR A 26 30.13 2.24 43.39
C THR A 26 30.79 1.31 42.33
N PRO A 27 31.91 1.76 41.70
CA PRO A 27 32.08 1.79 40.24
C PRO A 27 33.17 0.85 39.68
N PRO A 28 33.37 0.84 38.35
CA PRO A 28 34.73 0.97 37.84
C PRO A 28 34.89 2.05 36.75
N THR A 29 35.76 3.01 37.05
CA THR A 29 36.86 3.52 36.21
C THR A 29 36.73 3.53 34.68
N SER A 30 36.45 4.74 34.16
CA SER A 30 37.27 5.53 33.22
C SER A 30 37.92 4.88 31.98
N ARG A 31 37.39 5.22 30.80
CA ARG A 31 38.07 5.97 29.70
C ARG A 31 37.04 6.21 28.57
N GLN A 32 36.58 7.46 28.41
CA GLN A 32 36.90 8.38 27.31
C GLN A 32 36.62 7.78 25.91
N GLU A 33 35.52 8.19 25.28
CA GLU A 33 35.44 9.36 24.37
C GLU A 33 36.30 9.19 23.12
N ALA A 34 35.65 9.06 21.94
CA ALA A 34 35.89 9.88 20.75
C ALA A 34 35.34 9.19 19.48
N THR A 35 34.37 9.86 18.86
CA THR A 35 34.37 10.27 17.44
C THR A 35 34.82 9.27 16.38
N TYR A 36 33.93 8.90 15.47
CA TYR A 36 34.32 8.55 14.09
C TYR A 36 33.42 9.25 13.08
N LYS A 37 33.93 10.40 12.62
CA LYS A 37 33.71 10.98 11.31
C LYS A 37 34.92 10.63 10.45
N GLU A 38 34.66 10.44 9.16
CA GLU A 38 35.51 10.83 8.03
C GLU A 38 36.88 10.12 7.85
N GLN A 39 36.95 9.23 6.85
CA GLN A 39 37.71 9.41 5.58
C GLN A 39 38.06 8.05 4.98
N GLN A 40 37.63 7.83 3.73
CA GLN A 40 38.43 7.12 2.74
C GLN A 40 38.06 7.63 1.35
N GLN A 41 38.99 8.41 0.80
CA GLN A 41 39.14 8.74 -0.60
C GLN A 41 40.36 7.94 -1.09
N GLU A 42 40.25 7.25 -2.22
CA GLU A 42 41.22 7.20 -3.34
C GLU A 42 41.10 5.91 -4.17
N ALA A 43 40.91 6.06 -5.49
CA ALA A 43 41.82 5.55 -6.52
C ALA A 43 41.28 5.89 -7.93
N ALA A 44 42.01 6.75 -8.65
CA ALA A 44 41.94 6.87 -10.11
C ALA A 44 42.87 5.83 -10.78
N PRO A 45 42.90 5.76 -12.13
CA PRO A 45 44.20 6.01 -12.76
C PRO A 45 44.19 6.84 -14.06
N SER A 46 45.26 7.65 -14.18
CA SER A 46 46.10 8.01 -15.36
C SER A 46 45.45 8.62 -16.61
N SER A 47 46.01 9.55 -17.37
CA SER A 47 47.30 10.30 -17.49
C SER A 47 47.09 11.20 -18.73
N ALA A 48 47.47 12.49 -18.84
CA ALA A 48 48.80 13.10 -19.01
C ALA A 48 48.53 14.60 -19.30
N SER A 49 49.16 15.60 -18.64
CA SER A 49 50.44 16.26 -19.03
C SER A 49 50.40 16.80 -20.49
N ALA A 50 50.63 18.08 -20.84
CA ALA A 50 51.37 19.18 -20.21
C ALA A 50 51.03 20.57 -20.83
N ALA A 51 51.44 21.62 -20.09
CA ALA A 51 52.05 22.89 -20.53
C ALA A 51 51.19 24.03 -21.13
N SER A 52 51.13 25.11 -20.35
CA SER A 52 51.10 26.52 -20.78
C SER A 52 52.49 26.91 -21.36
N THR A 53 52.76 27.95 -22.15
CA THR A 53 52.34 29.37 -22.18
C THR A 53 52.89 30.03 -23.47
N SER A 54 52.42 31.26 -23.73
CA SER A 54 53.01 32.33 -24.57
C SER A 54 52.66 32.31 -26.07
N ALA A 55 52.58 33.42 -26.80
CA ALA A 55 52.31 34.83 -26.56
C ALA A 55 52.16 35.47 -27.96
N ALA A 56 51.30 36.49 -28.05
CA ALA A 56 51.35 37.65 -28.96
C ALA A 56 51.27 37.51 -30.50
N ALA A 57 50.36 38.34 -31.04
CA ALA A 57 50.57 39.30 -32.13
C ALA A 57 49.93 39.06 -33.51
N THR A 58 49.14 40.08 -33.88
CA THR A 58 48.99 40.77 -35.18
C THR A 58 48.07 40.23 -36.28
N SER A 59 46.94 40.95 -36.42
CA SER A 59 46.36 41.58 -37.63
C SER A 59 46.55 40.95 -39.02
N ALA A 60 45.43 40.72 -39.73
CA ALA A 60 45.06 41.48 -40.93
C ALA A 60 43.69 41.03 -41.46
N ALA A 61 42.85 42.00 -41.81
CA ALA A 61 41.57 41.81 -42.50
C ALA A 61 41.77 41.79 -44.01
N ALA A 62 40.90 41.11 -44.77
CA ALA A 62 40.24 41.66 -45.96
C ALA A 62 39.24 40.69 -46.64
N ALA A 63 38.17 41.32 -47.13
CA ALA A 63 37.37 41.02 -48.33
C ALA A 63 36.11 40.12 -48.22
N ALA A 64 34.95 40.80 -48.26
CA ALA A 64 33.70 40.31 -48.84
C ALA A 64 33.73 40.45 -50.39
N PRO A 65 32.81 39.81 -51.14
CA PRO A 65 31.65 40.59 -51.60
C PRO A 65 30.30 39.83 -51.83
N ALA A 66 29.24 40.64 -51.78
CA ALA A 66 28.01 40.70 -52.62
C ALA A 66 26.94 39.58 -52.68
N ALA A 67 25.82 39.90 -52.01
CA ALA A 67 24.40 39.91 -52.44
C ALA A 67 23.83 38.94 -53.50
N ALA A 68 22.77 38.20 -53.11
CA ALA A 68 21.69 37.76 -54.01
C ALA A 68 20.32 37.74 -53.31
N ALA A 69 19.44 38.63 -53.80
CA ALA A 69 17.97 38.65 -53.88
C ALA A 69 17.05 38.01 -52.83
N CYS A 70 16.08 38.84 -52.43
CA CYS A 70 14.88 38.61 -51.64
C CYS A 70 13.95 37.52 -52.23
N ALA A 71 13.54 36.56 -51.40
CA ALA A 71 12.34 35.73 -51.61
C ALA A 71 11.36 36.02 -50.46
N PRO A 72 10.04 36.05 -50.69
CA PRO A 72 9.08 36.42 -49.65
C PRO A 72 9.13 35.40 -48.49
N PRO A 73 8.88 35.83 -47.24
CA PRO A 73 8.85 34.90 -46.13
C PRO A 73 7.75 33.86 -46.40
N ARG A 74 8.15 32.59 -46.50
CA ARG A 74 7.24 31.45 -46.38
C ARG A 74 6.46 31.65 -45.10
N ALA A 75 5.12 31.61 -45.20
CA ALA A 75 4.26 31.55 -44.03
C ALA A 75 4.76 30.45 -43.08
N GLU A 76 5.10 30.83 -41.85
CA GLU A 76 5.44 29.90 -40.79
C GLU A 76 4.27 28.92 -40.55
N PRO A 77 4.54 27.65 -40.21
CA PRO A 77 3.51 26.63 -40.17
C PRO A 77 2.60 26.86 -38.94
N ALA A 78 1.32 27.16 -39.17
CA ALA A 78 0.30 27.36 -38.13
C ALA A 78 0.19 26.19 -37.11
N ALA A 79 0.70 25.00 -37.44
CA ALA A 79 0.74 23.84 -36.57
C ALA A 79 1.66 24.01 -35.33
N ASP A 80 2.80 24.71 -35.47
CA ASP A 80 3.72 24.94 -34.36
C ASP A 80 3.15 25.97 -33.37
N ALA A 81 2.45 27.00 -33.89
CA ALA A 81 1.80 28.02 -33.07
C ALA A 81 0.62 27.46 -32.26
N GLU A 82 -0.19 26.57 -32.84
CA GLU A 82 -1.28 25.92 -32.11
C GLU A 82 -0.75 24.99 -31.01
N PHE A 83 0.31 24.25 -31.30
CA PHE A 83 0.99 23.38 -30.33
C PHE A 83 1.54 24.19 -29.14
N GLU A 84 2.31 25.24 -29.40
CA GLU A 84 2.86 26.08 -28.31
C GLU A 84 1.76 26.76 -27.51
N ARG A 85 0.64 27.16 -28.15
CA ARG A 85 -0.53 27.68 -27.44
C ARG A 85 -1.14 26.63 -26.50
N LYS A 86 -1.32 25.39 -26.97
CA LYS A 86 -1.84 24.28 -26.14
C LYS A 86 -0.90 23.97 -24.98
N TYR A 87 0.41 23.89 -25.26
CA TYR A 87 1.43 23.65 -24.25
C TYR A 87 1.43 24.75 -23.18
N ALA A 88 1.47 26.02 -23.58
CA ALA A 88 1.43 27.15 -22.66
C ALA A 88 0.16 27.14 -21.79
N LEU A 89 -1.00 26.84 -22.40
CA LEU A 89 -2.27 26.76 -21.71
C LEU A 89 -2.27 25.69 -20.61
N ILE A 90 -1.86 24.46 -20.93
CA ILE A 90 -1.82 23.37 -19.94
C ILE A 90 -0.72 23.58 -18.90
N ARG A 91 0.46 24.07 -19.31
CA ARG A 91 1.58 24.33 -18.40
C ARG A 91 1.23 25.41 -17.36
N SER A 92 0.36 26.36 -17.72
CA SER A 92 -0.15 27.41 -16.80
C SER A 92 -1.01 26.88 -15.65
N VAL A 93 -1.49 25.64 -15.71
CA VAL A 93 -2.30 25.03 -14.65
C VAL A 93 -1.45 24.61 -13.44
N GLY A 94 -0.23 24.16 -13.69
CA GLY A 94 0.67 23.67 -12.65
C GLY A 94 1.64 24.74 -12.17
N GLU A 95 1.83 24.84 -10.86
CA GLU A 95 2.99 25.49 -10.27
C GLU A 95 4.26 24.68 -10.62
N GLU A 96 4.14 23.35 -10.57
CA GLU A 96 5.21 22.40 -10.91
C GLU A 96 4.79 21.46 -12.03
N CYS A 97 5.74 21.13 -12.93
CA CYS A 97 5.57 20.13 -13.97
C CYS A 97 6.74 19.15 -14.02
N VAL A 98 6.50 17.86 -13.72
CA VAL A 98 7.49 16.78 -13.75
C VAL A 98 7.09 15.75 -14.83
N THR A 99 7.71 15.70 -16.01
CA THR A 99 8.67 16.67 -16.58
C THR A 99 8.06 17.40 -17.77
N GLU A 100 8.52 18.63 -18.02
CA GLU A 100 8.06 19.43 -19.17
C GLU A 100 8.33 18.76 -20.51
N ALA A 101 9.47 18.07 -20.65
CA ALA A 101 9.81 17.32 -21.85
C ALA A 101 8.83 16.16 -22.12
N GLU A 102 8.41 15.44 -21.08
CA GLU A 102 7.39 14.40 -21.19
C GLU A 102 6.02 14.98 -21.55
N LEU A 103 5.65 16.14 -20.98
CA LEU A 103 4.41 16.85 -21.32
C LEU A 103 4.37 17.28 -22.78
N ARG A 104 5.45 17.88 -23.29
CA ARG A 104 5.58 18.24 -24.72
C ARG A 104 5.43 17.00 -25.61
N ASN A 105 6.15 15.93 -25.29
CA ASN A 105 6.08 14.67 -26.03
C ASN A 105 4.68 14.03 -25.98
N LEU A 106 3.98 14.13 -24.86
CA LEU A 106 2.62 13.64 -24.70
C LEU A 106 1.66 14.37 -25.63
N LEU A 107 1.70 15.72 -25.66
CA LEU A 107 0.84 16.53 -26.51
C LEU A 107 1.08 16.29 -28.01
N LEU A 108 2.34 16.00 -28.39
CA LEU A 108 2.68 15.64 -29.77
C LEU A 108 2.15 14.27 -30.19
N LYS A 109 2.22 13.27 -29.29
CA LYS A 109 1.94 11.86 -29.62
C LYS A 109 0.50 11.43 -29.34
N LYS A 110 -0.17 12.05 -28.37
CA LYS A 110 -1.48 11.64 -27.88
C LYS A 110 -2.44 12.83 -27.83
N PRO A 111 -3.24 13.05 -28.89
CA PRO A 111 -4.16 14.20 -28.96
C PRO A 111 -5.29 14.15 -27.92
N ASN A 112 -5.68 12.95 -27.47
CA ASN A 112 -6.65 12.74 -26.40
C ASN A 112 -5.95 12.12 -25.17
N PHE A 113 -5.17 12.93 -24.47
CA PHE A 113 -4.55 12.54 -23.21
C PHE A 113 -5.54 12.61 -22.05
N VAL A 114 -5.30 11.83 -21.01
CA VAL A 114 -6.16 11.70 -19.82
C VAL A 114 -5.48 12.39 -18.65
N LEU A 115 -6.21 13.30 -18.00
CA LEU A 115 -5.84 13.86 -16.72
C LEU A 115 -6.82 13.37 -15.66
N TYR A 116 -6.37 13.34 -14.41
CA TYR A 116 -7.28 13.11 -13.30
C TYR A 116 -6.96 13.98 -12.08
N ASP A 117 -7.99 14.21 -11.28
CA ASP A 117 -7.89 14.70 -9.91
C ASP A 117 -8.86 13.93 -9.01
N GLY A 118 -8.39 13.60 -7.81
CA GLY A 118 -9.15 12.83 -6.82
C GLY A 118 -9.56 13.70 -5.64
N PHE A 119 -10.77 13.51 -5.14
CA PHE A 119 -11.27 14.26 -4.00
C PHE A 119 -11.99 13.35 -3.01
N GLU A 120 -11.71 13.58 -1.72
CA GLU A 120 -12.45 12.94 -0.63
C GLU A 120 -13.78 13.67 -0.39
N PRO A 121 -14.93 12.98 -0.46
CA PRO A 121 -16.21 13.56 -0.06
C PRO A 121 -16.27 13.73 1.46
N SER A 122 -15.89 14.92 1.94
CA SER A 122 -15.64 15.17 3.37
C SER A 122 -16.49 16.28 4.01
N GLY A 123 -17.45 16.85 3.28
CA GLY A 123 -18.31 17.94 3.74
C GLY A 123 -18.53 18.99 2.65
N ARG A 124 -18.64 20.27 3.07
CA ARG A 124 -18.82 21.43 2.18
C ARG A 124 -17.62 21.60 1.23
N MET A 125 -17.88 22.11 0.03
CA MET A 125 -16.85 22.40 -0.97
C MET A 125 -16.30 23.82 -0.77
N HIS A 126 -14.98 23.96 -0.59
CA HIS A 126 -14.35 25.28 -0.59
C HIS A 126 -14.07 25.77 -2.03
N ILE A 127 -13.89 27.06 -2.20
CA ILE A 127 -13.77 27.69 -3.52
C ILE A 127 -12.61 27.17 -4.37
N ALA A 128 -11.49 26.79 -3.74
CA ALA A 128 -10.38 26.14 -4.45
C ALA A 128 -10.77 24.79 -5.08
N GLN A 129 -11.63 24.01 -4.42
CA GLN A 129 -12.14 22.74 -4.93
C GLN A 129 -13.19 22.92 -6.00
N GLY A 130 -13.93 24.04 -5.99
CA GLY A 130 -14.99 24.34 -6.97
C GLY A 130 -14.49 25.19 -8.13
N VAL A 131 -14.55 26.53 -8.00
CA VAL A 131 -14.26 27.48 -9.09
C VAL A 131 -12.84 27.31 -9.64
N PHE A 132 -11.82 27.32 -8.77
CA PHE A 132 -10.43 27.22 -9.22
C PHE A 132 -10.16 25.90 -9.96
N LYS A 133 -10.70 24.79 -9.44
CA LYS A 133 -10.64 23.50 -10.11
C LYS A 133 -11.37 23.51 -11.45
N ALA A 134 -12.57 24.09 -11.54
CA ALA A 134 -13.31 24.20 -12.79
C ALA A 134 -12.53 24.96 -13.87
N MET A 135 -11.88 26.07 -13.50
CA MET A 135 -11.04 26.85 -14.42
C MET A 135 -9.84 26.04 -14.92
N ASN A 136 -9.13 25.35 -14.02
CA ASN A 136 -8.01 24.48 -14.40
C ASN A 136 -8.45 23.32 -15.31
N VAL A 137 -9.60 22.72 -15.03
CA VAL A 137 -10.18 21.67 -15.88
C VAL A 137 -10.53 22.22 -17.26
N ASN A 138 -11.16 23.40 -17.34
CA ASN A 138 -11.50 24.04 -18.61
C ASN A 138 -10.27 24.33 -19.48
N LYS A 139 -9.13 24.73 -18.87
CA LYS A 139 -7.84 24.86 -19.58
C LYS A 139 -7.38 23.51 -20.14
N CYS A 140 -7.45 22.45 -19.34
CA CYS A 140 -7.03 21.11 -19.74
C CYS A 140 -7.91 20.54 -20.86
N THR A 141 -9.22 20.68 -20.77
CA THR A 141 -10.17 20.18 -21.78
C THR A 141 -10.08 20.97 -23.09
N SER A 142 -9.89 22.29 -23.01
CA SER A 142 -9.62 23.15 -24.18
C SER A 142 -8.30 22.80 -24.89
N ALA A 143 -7.31 22.28 -24.16
CA ALA A 143 -6.06 21.78 -24.74
C ALA A 143 -6.20 20.38 -25.37
N GLY A 144 -7.40 19.75 -25.32
CA GLY A 144 -7.67 18.42 -25.88
C GLY A 144 -7.68 17.29 -24.84
N GLY A 145 -7.48 17.58 -23.56
CA GLY A 145 -7.50 16.59 -22.50
C GLY A 145 -8.89 16.04 -22.17
N THR A 146 -8.97 14.78 -21.77
CA THR A 146 -10.14 14.23 -21.04
C THR A 146 -9.84 14.28 -19.55
N PHE A 147 -10.72 14.88 -18.75
CA PHE A 147 -10.51 15.04 -17.32
C PHE A 147 -11.38 14.07 -16.52
N ILE A 148 -10.76 13.28 -15.66
CA ILE A 148 -11.43 12.35 -14.76
C ILE A 148 -11.45 12.94 -13.35
N PHE A 149 -12.65 13.15 -12.82
CA PHE A 149 -12.88 13.38 -11.41
C PHE A 149 -13.06 12.04 -10.70
N TRP A 150 -12.11 11.71 -9.83
CA TRP A 150 -12.13 10.51 -9.04
C TRP A 150 -12.81 10.79 -7.68
N VAL A 151 -14.06 10.34 -7.56
CA VAL A 151 -14.85 10.46 -6.34
C VAL A 151 -14.36 9.41 -5.34
N ALA A 152 -13.46 9.82 -4.46
CA ALA A 152 -12.65 8.94 -3.63
C ALA A 152 -13.40 8.54 -2.34
N ASP A 153 -14.51 7.82 -2.49
CA ASP A 153 -15.41 7.43 -1.40
C ASP A 153 -14.80 6.39 -0.43
N TRP A 154 -14.08 5.38 -0.93
CA TRP A 154 -13.29 4.47 -0.07
C TRP A 154 -12.12 5.16 0.62
N PHE A 155 -11.52 6.16 -0.01
CA PHE A 155 -10.44 6.97 0.57
C PHE A 155 -10.96 7.85 1.72
N ALA A 156 -12.12 8.48 1.53
CA ALA A 156 -12.80 9.21 2.60
C ALA A 156 -13.18 8.28 3.77
N LEU A 157 -13.57 7.02 3.50
CA LEU A 157 -13.82 6.02 4.54
C LEU A 157 -12.55 5.66 5.32
N MET A 158 -11.43 5.41 4.63
CA MET A 158 -10.12 5.13 5.24
C MET A 158 -9.65 6.29 6.14
N ASN A 159 -9.96 7.53 5.77
CA ASN A 159 -9.57 8.73 6.50
C ASN A 159 -10.63 9.21 7.52
N ASP A 160 -11.57 8.34 7.92
CA ASP A 160 -12.62 8.59 8.92
C ASP A 160 -13.51 9.81 8.64
N LYS A 161 -13.73 10.17 7.37
CA LYS A 161 -14.62 11.28 7.01
C LYS A 161 -16.08 10.93 7.27
N MET A 162 -16.90 11.94 7.59
CA MET A 162 -18.34 11.81 7.87
C MET A 162 -18.67 10.74 8.93
N GLY A 163 -17.79 10.58 9.93
CA GLY A 163 -17.93 9.57 10.99
C GLY A 163 -17.73 8.13 10.51
N GLY A 164 -17.11 7.92 9.35
CA GLY A 164 -16.88 6.61 8.75
C GLY A 164 -18.12 5.98 8.10
N SER A 165 -19.15 6.78 7.79
CA SER A 165 -20.37 6.30 7.12
C SER A 165 -20.22 6.44 5.60
N LEU A 166 -20.11 5.31 4.90
CA LEU A 166 -20.01 5.28 3.44
C LEU A 166 -21.25 5.89 2.75
N GLU A 167 -22.45 5.72 3.32
CA GLU A 167 -23.68 6.31 2.78
C GLU A 167 -23.66 7.84 2.83
N ARG A 168 -23.21 8.42 3.96
CA ARG A 168 -23.02 9.87 4.08
C ARG A 168 -21.96 10.37 3.12
N ILE A 169 -20.86 9.63 2.97
CA ILE A 169 -19.78 9.96 2.02
C ILE A 169 -20.32 9.97 0.59
N LYS A 170 -21.12 8.98 0.18
CA LYS A 170 -21.75 8.96 -1.15
C LYS A 170 -22.68 10.15 -1.36
N THR A 171 -23.51 10.48 -0.38
CA THR A 171 -24.39 11.66 -0.46
C THR A 171 -23.60 12.96 -0.62
N VAL A 172 -22.50 13.12 0.11
CA VAL A 172 -21.58 14.27 -0.05
C VAL A 172 -20.95 14.27 -1.43
N GLY A 173 -20.52 13.11 -1.94
CA GLY A 173 -19.92 13.00 -3.27
C GLY A 173 -20.86 13.49 -4.37
N GLU A 174 -22.14 13.13 -4.30
CA GLU A 174 -23.15 13.61 -5.25
C GLU A 174 -23.36 15.13 -5.14
N TYR A 175 -23.34 15.70 -3.93
CA TYR A 175 -23.36 17.15 -3.75
C TYR A 175 -22.17 17.83 -4.43
N LEU A 176 -20.96 17.29 -4.27
CA LEU A 176 -19.76 17.86 -4.91
C LEU A 176 -19.87 17.82 -6.44
N VAL A 177 -20.38 16.72 -7.01
CA VAL A 177 -20.64 16.59 -8.45
C VAL A 177 -21.65 17.64 -8.95
N ARG A 178 -22.72 17.90 -8.19
CA ARG A 178 -23.70 18.96 -8.52
C ARG A 178 -23.05 20.35 -8.53
N VAL A 179 -22.19 20.64 -7.55
CA VAL A 179 -21.46 21.92 -7.50
C VAL A 179 -20.59 22.12 -8.75
N TRP A 180 -19.82 21.12 -9.20
CA TRP A 180 -19.01 21.28 -10.41
C TRP A 180 -19.83 21.43 -11.69
N ARG A 181 -21.01 20.80 -11.77
CA ARG A 181 -21.95 21.01 -12.89
C ARG A 181 -22.47 22.44 -12.93
N ALA A 182 -22.67 23.06 -11.77
CA ALA A 182 -23.10 24.45 -11.67
C ALA A 182 -21.95 25.47 -11.80
N ALA A 183 -20.70 25.08 -11.56
CA ALA A 183 -19.53 25.98 -11.56
C ALA A 183 -19.00 26.38 -12.95
N GLY A 184 -19.74 26.09 -14.04
CA GLY A 184 -19.36 26.48 -15.40
C GLY A 184 -18.24 25.64 -16.03
N MET A 185 -18.12 24.37 -15.62
CA MET A 185 -17.16 23.44 -16.20
C MET A 185 -17.70 22.82 -17.50
N ASP A 186 -16.87 22.73 -18.54
CA ASP A 186 -17.22 22.07 -19.78
C ASP A 186 -17.30 20.55 -19.60
N MET A 187 -18.53 20.03 -19.56
CA MET A 187 -18.80 18.62 -19.30
C MET A 187 -18.55 17.70 -20.50
N THR A 188 -18.25 18.22 -21.69
CA THR A 188 -18.08 17.40 -22.91
C THR A 188 -16.92 16.39 -22.79
N ARG A 189 -15.86 16.75 -22.07
CA ARG A 189 -14.65 15.94 -21.87
C ARG A 189 -14.39 15.60 -20.40
N VAL A 190 -15.39 15.74 -19.53
CA VAL A 190 -15.28 15.48 -18.10
C VAL A 190 -16.04 14.22 -17.72
N LYS A 191 -15.41 13.37 -16.90
CA LYS A 191 -16.00 12.14 -16.36
C LYS A 191 -15.93 12.12 -14.86
N PHE A 192 -17.02 11.78 -14.18
CA PHE A 192 -17.04 11.51 -12.75
C PHE A 192 -17.07 9.99 -12.56
N LEU A 193 -16.05 9.45 -11.90
CA LEU A 193 -15.92 8.02 -11.62
C LEU A 193 -15.83 7.80 -10.11
N TRP A 194 -16.57 6.82 -9.59
CA TRP A 194 -16.61 6.51 -8.18
C TRP A 194 -15.61 5.41 -7.83
N SER A 195 -14.79 5.65 -6.80
CA SER A 195 -13.71 4.73 -6.44
C SER A 195 -14.22 3.35 -6.07
N SER A 196 -15.24 3.26 -5.20
CA SER A 196 -15.81 1.97 -4.80
C SER A 196 -16.40 1.17 -5.96
N GLU A 197 -17.05 1.83 -6.93
CA GLU A 197 -17.73 1.17 -8.04
C GLU A 197 -16.73 0.65 -9.08
N GLU A 198 -15.82 1.51 -9.54
CA GLU A 198 -14.83 1.13 -10.55
C GLU A 198 -13.83 0.11 -10.02
N ILE A 199 -13.36 0.26 -8.77
CA ILE A 199 -12.45 -0.71 -8.15
C ILE A 199 -13.14 -2.06 -7.97
N THR A 200 -14.39 -2.10 -7.50
CA THR A 200 -15.13 -3.37 -7.30
C THR A 200 -15.35 -4.08 -8.64
N LYS A 201 -15.74 -3.34 -9.68
CA LYS A 201 -15.97 -3.88 -11.03
C LYS A 201 -14.70 -4.47 -11.65
N HIS A 202 -13.54 -3.91 -11.33
CA HIS A 202 -12.25 -4.32 -11.87
C HIS A 202 -11.29 -4.84 -10.79
N ALA A 203 -11.83 -5.47 -9.75
CA ALA A 203 -11.10 -5.86 -8.55
C ALA A 203 -9.83 -6.70 -8.81
N PRO A 204 -9.82 -7.71 -9.71
CA PRO A 204 -8.59 -8.45 -10.02
C PRO A 204 -7.45 -7.54 -10.48
N ALA A 205 -7.72 -6.65 -11.45
CA ALA A 205 -6.70 -5.79 -12.02
C ALA A 205 -6.20 -4.73 -11.04
N TYR A 206 -7.14 -4.08 -10.32
CA TYR A 206 -6.79 -3.03 -9.36
C TYR A 206 -5.96 -3.57 -8.19
N TRP A 207 -6.45 -4.62 -7.52
CA TRP A 207 -5.82 -5.09 -6.29
C TRP A 207 -4.50 -5.82 -6.54
N THR A 208 -4.37 -6.57 -7.64
CA THR A 208 -3.05 -7.13 -8.02
C THR A 208 -2.01 -6.04 -8.26
N GLN A 209 -2.39 -4.88 -8.82
CA GLN A 209 -1.49 -3.73 -8.97
C GLN A 209 -1.18 -3.08 -7.61
N ALA A 210 -2.17 -2.91 -6.74
CA ALA A 210 -1.96 -2.39 -5.38
C ALA A 210 -1.02 -3.28 -4.55
N LEU A 211 -1.18 -4.60 -4.61
CA LEU A 211 -0.31 -5.55 -3.94
C LEU A 211 1.12 -5.54 -4.53
N ASP A 212 1.25 -5.36 -5.85
CA ASP A 212 2.55 -5.22 -6.51
C ASP A 212 3.27 -3.91 -6.12
N ILE A 213 2.53 -2.81 -5.92
CA ILE A 213 3.08 -1.57 -5.36
C ILE A 213 3.51 -1.83 -3.91
N ALA A 214 2.64 -2.42 -3.09
CA ALA A 214 2.88 -2.68 -1.67
C ALA A 214 4.15 -3.51 -1.42
N ARG A 215 4.41 -4.54 -2.23
CA ARG A 215 5.59 -5.42 -2.08
C ARG A 215 6.91 -4.79 -2.52
N ARG A 216 6.87 -3.70 -3.30
CA ARG A 216 8.06 -3.04 -3.87
C ARG A 216 8.62 -1.94 -2.98
N PHE A 217 7.78 -1.29 -2.18
CA PHE A 217 8.16 -0.17 -1.31
C PHE A 217 8.19 -0.57 0.16
N SER A 218 9.15 0.00 0.91
CA SER A 218 9.19 -0.17 2.37
C SER A 218 8.10 0.64 3.05
N VAL A 219 7.70 0.20 4.25
CA VAL A 219 6.78 0.97 5.10
C VAL A 219 7.32 2.37 5.37
N THR A 220 8.63 2.53 5.54
CA THR A 220 9.29 3.84 5.70
C THR A 220 9.02 4.77 4.52
N ARG A 221 9.14 4.27 3.29
CA ARG A 221 8.88 5.06 2.07
C ARG A 221 7.41 5.44 1.94
N ILE A 222 6.49 4.54 2.34
CA ILE A 222 5.04 4.78 2.31
C ILE A 222 4.61 5.77 3.40
N LYS A 223 5.19 5.71 4.60
CA LYS A 223 4.94 6.66 5.71
C LYS A 223 5.19 8.10 5.28
N LYS A 224 6.26 8.37 4.52
CA LYS A 224 6.55 9.70 3.96
C LYS A 224 5.43 10.24 3.07
N CYS A 225 4.65 9.38 2.44
CA CYS A 225 3.48 9.78 1.65
C CYS A 225 2.24 10.08 2.50
N CYS A 226 2.20 9.77 3.79
CA CYS A 226 1.02 9.97 4.63
C CYS A 226 0.69 11.45 4.88
N GLN A 227 1.55 12.38 4.50
CA GLN A 227 1.22 13.81 4.53
C GLN A 227 0.11 14.18 3.54
N ILE A 228 -0.13 13.39 2.48
CA ILE A 228 -1.17 13.64 1.47
C ILE A 228 -2.60 13.66 2.06
N MET A 229 -2.79 13.04 3.23
CA MET A 229 -4.05 13.01 3.98
C MET A 229 -4.09 14.01 5.16
N GLY A 230 -3.08 14.87 5.27
CA GLY A 230 -2.95 15.89 6.33
C GLY A 230 -2.66 15.32 7.71
N ARG A 231 -1.90 14.23 7.82
CA ARG A 231 -1.54 13.57 9.09
C ARG A 231 -0.01 13.49 9.26
N LEU A 232 0.43 13.52 10.51
CA LEU A 232 1.83 13.33 10.90
C LEU A 232 2.19 11.85 11.01
N GLU A 233 3.47 11.51 10.83
CA GLU A 233 3.95 10.13 10.72
C GLU A 233 3.83 9.27 12.00
N ASP A 234 3.72 9.91 13.18
CA ASP A 234 3.82 9.23 14.47
C ASP A 234 2.47 8.77 15.05
N THR A 235 1.35 9.12 14.41
CA THR A 235 -0.02 8.80 14.90
C THR A 235 -0.84 8.02 13.88
N LEU A 236 -0.16 7.30 12.99
CA LEU A 236 -0.77 6.62 11.86
C LEU A 236 -1.45 5.29 12.27
N THR A 237 -2.69 5.14 11.84
CA THR A 237 -3.39 3.86 11.77
C THR A 237 -2.88 3.03 10.60
N ALA A 238 -3.08 1.71 10.64
CA ALA A 238 -2.62 0.82 9.58
C ALA A 238 -3.37 1.05 8.24
N ALA A 239 -4.62 1.53 8.26
CA ALA A 239 -5.37 1.93 7.05
C ALA A 239 -4.69 3.07 6.30
N GLN A 240 -3.90 3.90 7.00
CA GLN A 240 -3.24 5.04 6.37
C GLN A 240 -1.99 4.64 5.59
N ILE A 241 -1.49 3.41 5.77
CA ILE A 241 -0.48 2.82 4.88
C ILE A 241 -1.14 2.33 3.58
N LEU A 242 -2.37 1.83 3.64
CA LEU A 242 -3.12 1.39 2.48
C LEU A 242 -3.48 2.55 1.54
N TYR A 243 -3.76 3.73 2.09
CA TYR A 243 -4.22 4.88 1.31
C TYR A 243 -3.20 5.32 0.22
N PRO A 244 -1.90 5.59 0.50
CA PRO A 244 -0.95 5.95 -0.55
C PRO A 244 -0.73 4.83 -1.58
N ILE A 245 -0.82 3.55 -1.17
CA ILE A 245 -0.72 2.41 -2.09
C ILE A 245 -1.87 2.45 -3.09
N MET A 246 -3.10 2.64 -2.60
CA MET A 246 -4.29 2.74 -3.44
C MET A 246 -4.23 3.97 -4.35
N GLN A 247 -3.88 5.14 -3.84
CA GLN A 247 -3.80 6.35 -4.67
C GLN A 247 -2.70 6.26 -5.74
N CYS A 248 -1.58 5.60 -5.45
CA CYS A 248 -0.56 5.28 -6.44
C CYS A 248 -1.11 4.33 -7.52
N THR A 249 -1.93 3.35 -7.11
CA THR A 249 -2.61 2.41 -8.02
C THR A 249 -3.57 3.12 -8.96
N ASP A 250 -4.32 4.11 -8.47
CA ASP A 250 -5.31 4.88 -9.24
C ASP A 250 -4.71 5.48 -10.52
N ILE A 251 -3.46 5.98 -10.46
CA ILE A 251 -2.78 6.61 -11.61
C ILE A 251 -2.71 5.65 -12.81
N PHE A 252 -2.35 4.39 -12.54
CA PHE A 252 -2.24 3.36 -13.57
C PHE A 252 -3.61 2.78 -13.95
N PHE A 253 -4.48 2.61 -12.95
CA PHE A 253 -5.82 2.07 -13.13
C PHE A 253 -6.70 2.96 -14.03
N LEU A 254 -6.69 4.27 -13.77
CA LEU A 254 -7.38 5.28 -14.58
C LEU A 254 -6.69 5.57 -15.92
N LYS A 255 -5.49 5.01 -16.12
CA LYS A 255 -4.63 5.27 -17.29
C LYS A 255 -4.37 6.77 -17.47
N ALA A 256 -4.13 7.46 -16.36
CA ALA A 256 -3.84 8.89 -16.38
C ALA A 256 -2.47 9.14 -17.02
N ASP A 257 -2.43 9.99 -18.03
CA ASP A 257 -1.18 10.49 -18.61
C ASP A 257 -0.63 11.66 -17.79
N VAL A 258 -1.53 12.45 -17.19
CA VAL A 258 -1.20 13.61 -16.35
C VAL A 258 -1.91 13.52 -14.98
N CYS A 259 -1.14 13.52 -13.90
CA CYS A 259 -1.65 13.67 -12.54
C CYS A 259 -1.83 15.17 -12.25
N GLN A 260 -3.06 15.68 -12.31
CA GLN A 260 -3.39 17.10 -12.09
C GLN A 260 -3.94 17.33 -10.67
N LEU A 261 -3.08 17.12 -9.66
CA LEU A 261 -3.46 17.27 -8.24
C LEU A 261 -2.75 18.47 -7.59
N GLY A 262 -3.00 18.74 -6.31
CA GLY A 262 -2.33 19.81 -5.58
C GLY A 262 -0.86 19.47 -5.29
N VAL A 263 -0.03 20.47 -5.01
CA VAL A 263 1.37 20.25 -4.59
C VAL A 263 1.46 19.37 -3.34
N ASP A 264 0.45 19.38 -2.47
CA ASP A 264 0.36 18.50 -1.31
C ASP A 264 0.27 16.99 -1.65
N GLN A 265 -0.16 16.65 -2.87
CA GLN A 265 -0.22 15.27 -3.38
C GLN A 265 1.08 14.83 -4.08
N ARG A 266 2.12 15.68 -4.12
CA ARG A 266 3.37 15.42 -4.84
C ARG A 266 4.05 14.10 -4.45
N LYS A 267 4.08 13.77 -3.16
CA LYS A 267 4.84 12.61 -2.65
C LYS A 267 4.35 11.27 -3.21
N VAL A 268 3.03 11.11 -3.37
CA VAL A 268 2.46 9.89 -3.96
C VAL A 268 2.57 9.88 -5.49
N ASN A 269 2.51 11.05 -6.15
CA ASN A 269 2.77 11.14 -7.58
C ASN A 269 4.23 10.76 -7.91
N MET A 270 5.18 11.17 -7.07
CA MET A 270 6.58 10.73 -7.18
C MET A 270 6.75 9.24 -6.90
N LEU A 271 6.01 8.69 -5.92
CA LEU A 271 5.98 7.24 -5.65
C LEU A 271 5.54 6.45 -6.90
N ALA A 272 4.58 6.96 -7.67
CA ALA A 272 4.15 6.33 -8.92
C ALA A 272 5.23 6.37 -10.01
N ARG A 273 6.01 7.44 -10.10
CA ARG A 273 7.16 7.51 -11.02
C ARG A 273 8.28 6.55 -10.61
N GLU A 274 8.57 6.44 -9.32
CA GLU A 274 9.50 5.43 -8.77
C GLU A 274 9.00 4.00 -9.05
N TYR A 275 7.69 3.77 -8.94
CA TYR A 275 7.09 2.47 -9.26
C TYR A 275 7.28 2.12 -10.74
N CYS A 276 7.19 3.09 -11.65
CA CYS A 276 7.47 2.87 -13.06
C CYS A 276 8.91 2.34 -13.27
N ASP A 277 9.89 2.86 -12.52
CA ASP A 277 11.27 2.38 -12.60
C ASP A 277 11.39 0.93 -12.10
N LEU A 278 10.80 0.65 -10.93
CA LEU A 278 10.83 -0.69 -10.32
C LEU A 278 10.06 -1.74 -11.13
N ALA A 279 8.98 -1.34 -11.80
CA ALA A 279 8.13 -2.19 -12.62
C ALA A 279 8.52 -2.16 -14.12
N HIS A 280 9.59 -1.46 -14.48
CA HIS A 280 10.09 -1.32 -15.86
C HIS A 280 9.05 -0.75 -16.86
N ILE A 281 8.19 0.15 -16.37
CA ILE A 281 7.22 0.89 -17.18
C ILE A 281 7.92 2.10 -17.79
N LYS A 282 8.03 2.13 -19.12
CA LYS A 282 8.77 3.19 -19.83
C LYS A 282 8.10 4.56 -19.79
N LEU A 283 6.77 4.59 -19.90
CA LEU A 283 6.00 5.83 -19.92
C LEU A 283 5.57 6.17 -18.51
N LYS A 284 6.19 7.21 -17.95
CA LYS A 284 5.86 7.73 -16.63
C LYS A 284 4.71 8.73 -16.72
N PRO A 285 3.83 8.80 -15.71
CA PRO A 285 2.82 9.85 -15.65
C PRO A 285 3.49 11.22 -15.48
N VAL A 286 3.01 12.21 -16.22
CA VAL A 286 3.40 13.61 -16.03
C VAL A 286 2.72 14.11 -14.77
N ILE A 287 3.46 14.77 -13.88
CA ILE A 287 2.90 15.38 -12.67
C ILE A 287 2.73 16.86 -12.96
N LEU A 288 1.49 17.36 -12.87
CA LEU A 288 1.16 18.77 -13.08
C LEU A 288 0.46 19.32 -11.83
N SER A 289 1.29 19.68 -10.85
CA SER A 289 0.82 20.05 -9.50
C SER A 289 0.38 21.51 -9.46
N HIS A 290 -0.86 21.79 -9.05
CA HIS A 290 -1.40 23.16 -8.97
C HIS A 290 -1.14 23.84 -7.62
N HIS A 291 -1.17 25.17 -7.62
CA HIS A 291 -0.94 26.02 -6.46
C HIS A 291 -1.93 25.76 -5.31
N MET A 292 -1.44 25.83 -4.07
CA MET A 292 -2.23 25.70 -2.86
C MET A 292 -2.72 27.06 -2.38
N LEU A 293 -3.98 27.40 -2.68
CA LEU A 293 -4.61 28.66 -2.26
C LEU A 293 -4.51 28.89 -0.73
N TYR A 294 -4.12 30.11 -0.35
CA TYR A 294 -3.93 30.53 1.04
C TYR A 294 -5.24 30.55 1.84
N GLY A 295 -5.12 30.33 3.16
CA GLY A 295 -6.22 30.57 4.09
C GLY A 295 -6.43 32.07 4.30
N LEU A 296 -7.67 32.48 4.59
CA LEU A 296 -7.99 33.90 4.76
C LEU A 296 -7.35 34.53 6.01
N ALA A 297 -7.02 33.73 7.03
CA ALA A 297 -6.43 34.23 8.27
C ALA A 297 -4.88 34.24 8.23
N MET A 298 -4.28 35.13 9.04
CA MET A 298 -2.82 35.27 9.13
C MET A 298 -2.14 33.95 9.55
N GLY A 299 -1.07 33.58 8.85
CA GLY A 299 -0.27 32.38 9.16
C GLY A 299 -0.90 31.05 8.74
N GLN A 300 -2.00 31.06 7.98
CA GLN A 300 -2.59 29.86 7.38
C GLN A 300 -2.09 29.67 5.94
N ALA A 301 -1.08 28.82 5.76
CA ALA A 301 -0.54 28.48 4.45
C ALA A 301 -1.53 27.74 3.52
N LYS A 302 -2.67 27.27 4.06
CA LYS A 302 -3.73 26.56 3.33
C LYS A 302 -5.07 26.77 4.00
N MET A 303 -6.14 26.84 3.22
CA MET A 303 -7.52 26.79 3.71
C MET A 303 -7.80 25.51 4.52
N SER A 304 -8.47 25.65 5.67
CA SER A 304 -8.81 24.52 6.54
C SER A 304 -10.33 24.30 6.61
N LYS A 305 -10.77 23.06 6.51
CA LYS A 305 -12.19 22.71 6.73
C LYS A 305 -12.59 22.79 8.21
N SER A 306 -11.63 22.89 9.13
CA SER A 306 -11.88 22.97 10.57
C SER A 306 -12.26 24.37 11.04
N ASP A 307 -11.85 25.40 10.30
CA ASP A 307 -12.16 26.80 10.59
C ASP A 307 -13.04 27.35 9.46
N ALA A 308 -14.32 27.56 9.76
CA ALA A 308 -15.32 27.99 8.78
C ALA A 308 -15.04 29.39 8.20
N ASP A 309 -14.27 30.23 8.91
CA ASP A 309 -13.92 31.57 8.46
C ASP A 309 -12.57 31.60 7.73
N SER A 310 -11.80 30.49 7.73
CA SER A 310 -10.55 30.36 6.98
C SER A 310 -10.73 30.19 5.46
N ALA A 311 -11.94 29.83 5.02
CA ALA A 311 -12.23 29.44 3.65
C ALA A 311 -13.58 29.98 3.18
N ILE A 312 -13.68 30.31 1.89
CA ILE A 312 -14.94 30.58 1.22
C ILE A 312 -15.51 29.26 0.70
N PHE A 313 -16.78 28.99 1.00
CA PHE A 313 -17.50 27.84 0.46
C PHE A 313 -18.31 28.21 -0.78
N MET A 314 -18.54 27.22 -1.65
CA MET A 314 -19.18 27.42 -2.96
C MET A 314 -20.61 27.95 -2.88
N GLU A 315 -21.25 27.80 -1.73
CA GLU A 315 -22.63 28.20 -1.48
C GLU A 315 -22.76 29.21 -0.31
N ASP A 316 -21.67 29.86 0.08
CA ASP A 316 -21.73 30.98 1.03
C ASP A 316 -22.59 32.12 0.46
N SER A 317 -23.36 32.78 1.33
CA SER A 317 -24.18 33.94 0.98
C SER A 317 -23.32 35.14 0.59
N ALA A 318 -23.91 36.17 -0.02
CA ALA A 318 -23.16 37.38 -0.37
C ALA A 318 -22.60 38.07 0.89
N GLU A 319 -23.40 38.06 1.96
CA GLU A 319 -23.04 38.59 3.28
C GLU A 319 -21.91 37.78 3.92
N ASP A 320 -21.91 36.44 3.79
CA ASP A 320 -20.83 35.60 4.30
C ASP A 320 -19.51 35.83 3.56
N VAL A 321 -19.56 35.95 2.23
CA VAL A 321 -18.37 36.26 1.41
C VAL A 321 -17.80 37.62 1.81
N GLU A 322 -18.65 38.64 1.94
CA GLU A 322 -18.25 39.97 2.40
C GLU A 322 -17.62 39.92 3.80
N ARG A 323 -18.30 39.27 4.76
CA ARG A 323 -17.81 39.12 6.14
C ARG A 323 -16.44 38.47 6.19
N LYS A 324 -16.21 37.42 5.41
CA LYS A 324 -14.95 36.67 5.37
C LYS A 324 -13.82 37.45 4.71
N ILE A 325 -14.06 38.05 3.53
CA ILE A 325 -13.04 38.83 2.82
C ILE A 325 -12.69 40.11 3.57
N ARG A 326 -13.65 40.80 4.18
CA ARG A 326 -13.35 41.99 5.00
C ARG A 326 -12.39 41.67 6.15
N LYS A 327 -12.54 40.51 6.77
CA LYS A 327 -11.66 40.01 7.85
C LYS A 327 -10.36 39.37 7.37
N ALA A 328 -10.20 39.13 6.07
CA ALA A 328 -9.03 38.44 5.54
C ALA A 328 -7.75 39.25 5.75
N TYR A 329 -6.64 38.54 6.00
CA TYR A 329 -5.30 39.14 6.09
C TYR A 329 -4.89 39.74 4.73
N CYS A 330 -4.38 40.97 4.72
CA CYS A 330 -4.05 41.67 3.47
C CYS A 330 -2.86 42.63 3.65
N PRO A 331 -1.64 42.11 3.89
CA PRO A 331 -0.47 42.94 4.15
C PRO A 331 0.01 43.70 2.91
N LEU A 332 0.56 44.89 3.13
CA LEU A 332 1.27 45.73 2.14
C LEU A 332 2.79 45.54 2.17
N GLN A 333 3.34 45.06 3.30
CA GLN A 333 4.77 44.83 3.52
C GLN A 333 4.99 43.45 4.15
N GLU A 334 6.20 42.91 4.02
CA GLU A 334 6.60 41.66 4.68
C GLU A 334 6.44 41.81 6.20
N GLY A 335 5.64 40.96 6.82
CA GLY A 335 5.52 40.88 8.27
C GLY A 335 6.52 39.86 8.82
N GLU A 336 7.02 40.07 10.04
CA GLU A 336 7.71 39.02 10.80
C GLU A 336 6.72 37.89 11.11
N VAL A 337 6.68 36.87 10.25
CA VAL A 337 5.92 35.65 10.53
C VAL A 337 6.80 34.77 11.39
N ALA A 338 6.38 34.51 12.63
CA ALA A 338 7.03 33.51 13.47
C ALA A 338 7.10 32.17 12.71
N GLU A 339 8.32 31.67 12.48
CA GLU A 339 8.56 30.36 11.88
C GLU A 339 7.85 29.31 12.73
N LYS A 340 6.71 28.82 12.25
CA LYS A 340 6.18 27.54 12.72
C LYS A 340 7.15 26.45 12.26
N PRO A 341 7.28 25.36 13.03
CA PRO A 341 8.20 24.27 12.70
C PRO A 341 7.92 23.76 11.27
N PRO A 342 8.94 23.17 10.61
CA PRO A 342 8.88 22.82 9.20
C PRO A 342 7.90 21.65 8.98
N GLU A 343 6.62 21.95 8.87
CA GLU A 343 5.82 21.30 7.84
C GLU A 343 6.47 21.73 6.52
N GLU A 344 7.32 20.88 5.93
CA GLU A 344 8.03 21.12 4.66
C GLU A 344 7.19 22.01 3.74
N SER A 345 7.70 23.21 3.42
CA SER A 345 6.99 24.27 2.70
C SER A 345 6.07 23.70 1.61
N MET A 346 4.77 23.65 1.88
CA MET A 346 3.75 23.09 0.98
C MET A 346 3.42 24.02 -0.21
N THR A 347 4.19 25.09 -0.36
CA THR A 347 4.27 25.99 -1.50
C THR A 347 5.70 26.00 -2.02
N LEU A 348 5.88 25.81 -3.34
CA LEU A 348 7.22 25.75 -3.95
C LEU A 348 7.74 27.14 -4.28
N LEU A 349 6.83 28.09 -4.54
CA LEU A 349 7.16 29.50 -4.68
C LEU A 349 7.18 30.19 -3.31
N GLU A 350 8.32 30.78 -2.95
CA GLU A 350 8.45 31.65 -1.78
C GLU A 350 7.75 33.00 -2.07
N ASP A 351 6.44 33.08 -1.82
CA ASP A 351 5.79 34.38 -1.65
C ASP A 351 6.03 34.86 -0.22
N LYS A 352 6.87 35.89 -0.08
CA LYS A 352 7.19 36.52 1.20
C LYS A 352 6.03 37.36 1.76
N LEU A 353 5.11 37.80 0.89
CA LEU A 353 3.99 38.64 1.29
C LEU A 353 2.83 37.81 1.87
N LYS A 354 2.63 36.57 1.38
CA LYS A 354 1.57 35.63 1.78
C LYS A 354 0.21 36.31 1.94
N ASN A 355 -0.17 37.10 0.94
CA ASN A 355 -1.41 37.89 0.94
C ASN A 355 -2.55 37.08 0.28
N PRO A 356 -3.52 36.55 1.05
CA PRO A 356 -4.60 35.73 0.49
C PRO A 356 -5.54 36.52 -0.45
N CYS A 357 -5.67 37.84 -0.29
CA CYS A 357 -6.51 38.63 -1.19
C CYS A 357 -5.88 38.72 -2.59
N LEU A 358 -4.57 38.95 -2.67
CA LEU A 358 -3.85 38.96 -3.95
C LEU A 358 -3.78 37.56 -4.57
N ASP A 359 -3.60 36.53 -3.75
CA ASP A 359 -3.60 35.13 -4.17
C ASP A 359 -4.93 34.74 -4.85
N TYR A 360 -6.07 35.13 -4.25
CA TYR A 360 -7.39 34.90 -4.85
C TYR A 360 -7.56 35.68 -6.17
N VAL A 361 -7.05 36.91 -6.25
CA VAL A 361 -7.09 37.69 -7.50
C VAL A 361 -6.28 36.99 -8.59
N GLN A 362 -5.06 36.53 -8.28
CA GLN A 362 -4.19 35.85 -9.24
C GLN A 362 -4.78 34.52 -9.70
N ASN A 363 -5.13 33.65 -8.74
CA ASN A 363 -5.40 32.24 -9.00
C ASN A 363 -6.89 31.93 -9.21
N ILE A 364 -7.81 32.82 -8.84
CA ILE A 364 -9.25 32.64 -9.10
C ILE A 364 -9.72 33.62 -10.16
N ILE A 365 -9.49 34.92 -9.99
CA ILE A 365 -10.05 35.94 -10.90
C ILE A 365 -9.33 35.92 -12.24
N PHE A 366 -7.99 35.99 -12.24
CA PHE A 366 -7.17 35.97 -13.45
C PHE A 366 -6.84 34.55 -13.97
N ALA A 367 -7.43 33.50 -13.39
CA ALA A 367 -7.19 32.14 -13.88
C ALA A 367 -7.76 31.92 -15.29
N ALA A 368 -8.88 32.53 -15.67
CA ALA A 368 -9.40 32.41 -17.02
C ALA A 368 -8.71 33.39 -17.99
N PRO A 369 -8.34 32.96 -19.21
CA PRO A 369 -7.76 33.86 -20.21
C PRO A 369 -8.71 35.02 -20.55
N GLY A 370 -8.21 36.25 -20.54
CA GLY A 370 -9.00 37.45 -20.84
C GLY A 370 -9.88 37.97 -19.70
N SER A 371 -9.76 37.40 -18.49
CA SER A 371 -10.40 37.92 -17.29
C SER A 371 -10.04 39.39 -17.03
N LYS A 372 -11.00 40.13 -16.49
CA LYS A 372 -10.83 41.51 -16.06
C LYS A 372 -11.18 41.61 -14.59
N PHE A 373 -10.41 42.40 -13.85
CA PHE A 373 -10.69 42.73 -12.45
C PHE A 373 -11.02 44.22 -12.34
N VAL A 374 -12.11 44.56 -11.65
CA VAL A 374 -12.52 45.95 -11.46
C VAL A 374 -12.42 46.29 -9.98
N ALA A 375 -11.61 47.29 -9.66
CA ALA A 375 -11.48 47.82 -8.31
C ALA A 375 -11.24 49.33 -8.34
N ALA A 376 -11.85 50.07 -7.41
CA ALA A 376 -11.78 51.54 -7.35
C ALA A 376 -12.16 52.26 -8.67
N GLY A 377 -13.01 51.66 -9.52
CA GLY A 377 -13.38 52.20 -10.82
C GLY A 377 -12.36 51.96 -11.95
N THR A 378 -11.21 51.37 -11.65
CA THR A 378 -10.19 50.98 -12.63
C THR A 378 -10.40 49.54 -13.07
N THR A 379 -10.26 49.28 -14.38
CA THR A 379 -10.30 47.93 -14.93
C THR A 379 -8.88 47.44 -15.21
N TYR A 380 -8.48 46.37 -14.52
CA TYR A 380 -7.19 45.71 -14.67
C TYR A 380 -7.31 44.49 -15.57
N THR A 381 -6.36 44.30 -16.47
CA THR A 381 -6.31 43.17 -17.42
C THR A 381 -5.23 42.14 -17.09
N SER A 382 -4.38 42.40 -16.10
CA SER A 382 -3.35 41.47 -15.63
C SER A 382 -3.18 41.55 -14.11
N PHE A 383 -2.71 40.45 -13.52
CA PHE A 383 -2.43 40.39 -12.09
C PHE A 383 -1.28 41.33 -11.68
N GLU A 384 -0.26 41.44 -12.53
CA GLU A 384 0.91 42.29 -12.29
C GLU A 384 0.49 43.75 -12.10
N ALA A 385 -0.46 44.24 -12.91
CA ALA A 385 -0.98 45.60 -12.78
C ALA A 385 -1.76 45.82 -11.47
N VAL A 386 -2.50 44.81 -10.99
CA VAL A 386 -3.18 44.88 -9.68
C VAL A 386 -2.16 44.88 -8.55
N ARG A 387 -1.18 43.98 -8.61
CA ARG A 387 -0.12 43.86 -7.60
C ARG A 387 0.68 45.15 -7.50
N GLU A 388 1.08 45.73 -8.63
CA GLU A 388 1.81 47.00 -8.66
C GLU A 388 0.96 48.15 -8.10
N ALA A 389 -0.31 48.27 -8.52
CA ALA A 389 -1.20 49.29 -8.00
C ALA A 389 -1.45 49.16 -6.49
N PHE A 390 -1.50 47.93 -5.97
CA PHE A 390 -1.66 47.67 -4.54
C PHE A 390 -0.39 47.99 -3.76
N LEU A 391 0.78 47.53 -4.23
CA LEU A 391 2.07 47.76 -3.56
C LEU A 391 2.54 49.23 -3.63
N SER A 392 2.12 49.97 -4.66
CA SER A 392 2.36 51.41 -4.78
C SER A 392 1.31 52.26 -4.06
N GLU A 393 0.40 51.65 -3.31
CA GLU A 393 -0.71 52.28 -2.57
C GLU A 393 -1.72 53.06 -3.44
N GLN A 394 -1.66 52.93 -4.77
CA GLN A 394 -2.67 53.48 -5.69
C GLN A 394 -4.02 52.78 -5.51
N LEU A 395 -4.00 51.49 -5.16
CA LEU A 395 -5.16 50.69 -4.81
C LEU A 395 -5.14 50.40 -3.30
N LYS A 396 -6.06 51.01 -2.56
CA LYS A 396 -6.20 50.79 -1.10
C LYS A 396 -6.81 49.41 -0.81
N GLU A 397 -6.47 48.85 0.36
CA GLU A 397 -6.97 47.55 0.85
C GLU A 397 -8.49 47.42 0.76
N GLY A 398 -9.24 48.42 1.24
CA GLY A 398 -10.70 48.40 1.21
C GLY A 398 -11.25 48.23 -0.21
N ALA A 399 -10.68 48.97 -1.18
CA ALA A 399 -11.11 48.92 -2.57
C ALA A 399 -10.71 47.61 -3.28
N LEU A 400 -9.54 47.04 -2.95
CA LEU A 400 -9.14 45.71 -3.42
C LEU A 400 -10.14 44.65 -2.91
N LYS A 401 -10.48 44.69 -1.62
CA LYS A 401 -11.44 43.76 -1.00
C LYS A 401 -12.84 43.93 -1.58
N ASP A 402 -13.32 45.15 -1.77
CA ASP A 402 -14.65 45.40 -2.36
C ASP A 402 -14.73 44.86 -3.81
N GLY A 403 -13.69 45.09 -4.63
CA GLY A 403 -13.60 44.51 -5.97
C GLY A 403 -13.57 42.97 -5.95
N LEU A 404 -12.82 42.38 -5.02
CA LEU A 404 -12.74 40.93 -4.84
C LEU A 404 -14.08 40.34 -4.40
N ILE A 405 -14.79 40.96 -3.47
CA ILE A 405 -16.13 40.54 -3.02
C ILE A 405 -17.11 40.52 -4.20
N ALA A 406 -17.13 41.58 -5.01
CA ALA A 406 -18.00 41.65 -6.18
C ALA A 406 -17.69 40.54 -7.20
N ALA A 407 -16.40 40.32 -7.51
CA ALA A 407 -15.97 39.31 -8.45
C ALA A 407 -16.27 37.87 -7.97
N LEU A 408 -16.03 37.58 -6.69
CA LEU A 408 -16.32 36.28 -6.09
C LEU A 408 -17.82 35.98 -6.06
N ASN A 409 -18.64 36.97 -5.69
CA ASN A 409 -20.10 36.81 -5.70
C ASN A 409 -20.63 36.46 -7.10
N LEU A 410 -20.09 37.11 -8.14
CA LEU A 410 -20.45 36.79 -9.52
C LEU A 410 -20.10 35.34 -9.92
N LEU A 411 -18.95 34.84 -9.47
CA LEU A 411 -18.50 33.47 -9.75
C LEU A 411 -19.30 32.41 -8.99
N LEU A 412 -19.81 32.74 -7.79
CA LEU A 412 -20.60 31.82 -6.96
C LEU A 412 -22.09 31.83 -7.29
N GLU A 413 -22.58 32.88 -7.96
CA GLU A 413 -24.00 33.04 -8.28
C GLU A 413 -24.64 31.87 -9.06
N PRO A 414 -23.96 31.25 -10.06
CA PRO A 414 -24.51 30.08 -10.74
C PRO A 414 -24.75 28.90 -9.80
N VAL A 415 -23.85 28.70 -8.82
CA VAL A 415 -23.99 27.64 -7.82
C VAL A 415 -25.13 27.97 -6.87
N ARG A 416 -25.23 29.20 -6.37
CA ARG A 416 -26.35 29.63 -5.51
C ARG A 416 -27.70 29.44 -6.20
N THR A 417 -27.80 29.83 -7.46
CA THR A 417 -29.00 29.67 -8.28
C THR A 417 -29.37 28.20 -8.45
N HIS A 418 -28.40 27.31 -8.69
CA HIS A 418 -28.66 25.88 -8.79
C HIS A 418 -29.25 25.31 -7.49
N PHE A 419 -28.67 25.63 -6.34
CA PHE A 419 -29.15 25.14 -5.04
C PHE A 419 -30.44 25.82 -4.54
N SER A 420 -30.84 26.96 -5.09
CA SER A 420 -32.12 27.60 -4.78
C SER A 420 -33.28 27.13 -5.67
N THR A 421 -32.98 26.69 -6.90
CA THR A 421 -33.99 26.27 -7.89
C THR A 421 -34.22 24.77 -7.92
N ASP A 422 -33.21 23.95 -7.60
CA ASP A 422 -33.31 22.50 -7.53
C ASP A 422 -33.64 22.05 -6.09
N ALA A 423 -34.88 21.57 -5.88
CA ALA A 423 -35.37 21.12 -4.59
C ALA A 423 -34.57 19.93 -4.03
N GLU A 424 -34.04 19.06 -4.90
CA GLU A 424 -33.21 17.93 -4.47
C GLU A 424 -31.86 18.45 -3.98
N ALA A 425 -31.20 19.31 -4.76
CA ALA A 425 -29.92 19.89 -4.40
C ALA A 425 -29.99 20.64 -3.06
N ALA A 426 -31.07 21.41 -2.85
CA ALA A 426 -31.35 22.09 -1.59
C ALA A 426 -31.48 21.11 -0.41
N ARG A 427 -32.22 20.01 -0.61
CA ARG A 427 -32.42 18.96 0.41
C ARG A 427 -31.10 18.29 0.79
N VAL A 428 -30.28 17.92 -0.19
CA VAL A 428 -28.96 17.30 0.06
C VAL A 428 -28.05 18.27 0.82
N PHE A 429 -28.05 19.54 0.44
CA PHE A 429 -27.26 20.54 1.13
C PHE A 429 -27.69 20.72 2.60
N ALA A 430 -29.00 20.74 2.87
CA ALA A 430 -29.53 20.80 4.23
C ALA A 430 -29.09 19.60 5.08
N LEU A 431 -29.11 18.39 4.50
CA LEU A 431 -28.61 17.18 5.17
C LEU A 431 -27.13 17.30 5.54
N ILE A 432 -26.30 17.75 4.59
CA ILE A 432 -24.85 17.90 4.81
C ILE A 432 -24.58 18.95 5.90
N LYS A 433 -25.27 20.09 5.87
CA LYS A 433 -25.19 21.09 6.95
C LYS A 433 -25.57 20.50 8.31
N GLY A 434 -26.66 19.73 8.36
CA GLY A 434 -27.07 19.01 9.57
C GLY A 434 -25.97 18.10 10.09
N TRP A 435 -25.38 17.26 9.22
CA TRP A 435 -24.31 16.34 9.62
C TRP A 435 -23.02 17.04 10.07
N MET A 436 -22.71 18.21 9.52
CA MET A 436 -21.53 19.00 9.91
C MET A 436 -21.71 19.69 11.27
N ALA A 437 -22.95 19.94 11.68
CA ALA A 437 -23.27 20.52 12.99
C ALA A 437 -23.34 19.46 14.11
N GLU A 438 -23.43 18.18 13.76
CA GLU A 438 -23.42 17.09 14.73
C GLU A 438 -22.05 17.00 15.46
N PRO A 439 -22.04 16.61 16.75
CA PRO A 439 -20.79 16.31 17.43
C PRO A 439 -20.01 15.21 16.69
N LYS A 440 -18.68 15.35 16.61
CA LYS A 440 -17.79 14.34 16.02
C LYS A 440 -17.71 13.09 16.91
N GLN A 441 -18.80 12.33 17.01
CA GLN A 441 -18.82 11.03 17.66
C GLN A 441 -18.62 9.93 16.61
N LYS A 442 -17.83 8.90 16.95
CA LYS A 442 -17.68 7.70 16.13
C LYS A 442 -19.01 6.96 16.12
N ARG A 443 -19.68 6.93 14.97
CA ARG A 443 -20.92 6.17 14.80
C ARG A 443 -20.61 4.69 14.61
N PRO A 444 -21.46 3.78 15.12
CA PRO A 444 -21.38 2.36 14.76
C PRO A 444 -21.61 2.24 13.25
N THR A 445 -20.58 1.82 12.51
CA THR A 445 -20.73 1.49 11.08
C THR A 445 -21.35 0.09 10.98
N PRO A 446 -22.28 -0.21 10.05
CA PRO A 446 -22.78 -1.58 9.86
C PRO A 446 -21.64 -2.52 9.46
N LEU A 447 -21.53 -3.70 10.07
CA LEU A 447 -20.47 -4.67 9.76
C LEU A 447 -20.62 -5.15 8.30
N ARG A 448 -19.59 -4.90 7.49
CA ARG A 448 -19.47 -5.47 6.14
C ARG A 448 -18.34 -6.48 6.17
N ARG A 449 -18.62 -7.69 5.72
CA ARG A 449 -17.66 -8.80 5.65
C ARG A 449 -17.98 -9.75 4.51
N LEU A 450 -16.95 -10.40 4.01
CA LEU A 450 -17.11 -11.63 3.24
C LEU A 450 -17.61 -12.74 4.18
N ALA A 451 -18.49 -13.62 3.70
CA ALA A 451 -18.79 -14.89 4.33
C ALA A 451 -18.30 -15.98 3.38
N ALA A 452 -17.10 -16.52 3.65
CA ALA A 452 -16.42 -17.45 2.75
C ALA A 452 -16.86 -18.91 2.95
N LEU A 453 -17.53 -19.22 4.07
CA LEU A 453 -17.99 -20.56 4.44
C LEU A 453 -19.50 -20.55 4.71
N ASP A 454 -20.20 -21.60 4.29
CA ASP A 454 -21.63 -21.80 4.54
C ASP A 454 -21.85 -22.31 5.98
N GLY A 455 -22.58 -21.52 6.78
CA GLY A 455 -22.54 -21.54 8.25
C GLY A 455 -23.29 -22.66 8.98
N ALA A 456 -23.07 -23.93 8.64
CA ALA A 456 -23.66 -25.06 9.38
C ALA A 456 -22.70 -25.69 10.42
N ALA A 457 -21.39 -25.74 10.15
CA ALA A 457 -20.41 -26.38 11.02
C ALA A 457 -19.33 -25.40 11.49
N ALA A 458 -18.82 -25.61 12.70
CA ALA A 458 -17.71 -24.82 13.23
C ALA A 458 -16.42 -25.12 12.42
N ALA A 459 -15.84 -24.08 11.82
CA ALA A 459 -14.65 -24.21 10.99
C ALA A 459 -13.39 -24.45 11.83
N TRP A 460 -12.53 -25.35 11.36
CA TRP A 460 -11.16 -25.55 11.83
C TRP A 460 -10.21 -25.16 10.71
N VAL A 461 -9.59 -23.99 10.82
CA VAL A 461 -8.86 -23.37 9.72
C VAL A 461 -7.37 -23.41 9.97
N VAL A 462 -6.65 -23.94 8.99
CA VAL A 462 -5.19 -23.97 8.92
C VAL A 462 -4.76 -23.11 7.74
N HIS A 463 -3.94 -22.09 8.00
CA HIS A 463 -3.33 -21.31 6.93
C HIS A 463 -2.12 -22.06 6.40
N ALA A 464 -2.07 -22.26 5.08
CA ALA A 464 -0.91 -22.86 4.44
C ALA A 464 0.34 -21.98 4.65
N PRO A 465 1.53 -22.60 4.76
CA PRO A 465 2.79 -21.87 4.85
C PRO A 465 3.02 -21.00 3.61
N LEU A 466 3.90 -19.99 3.73
CA LEU A 466 4.26 -19.15 2.59
C LEU A 466 4.86 -20.02 1.46
N PRO A 467 4.46 -19.78 0.20
CA PRO A 467 4.87 -20.62 -0.92
C PRO A 467 6.35 -20.45 -1.23
N THR A 468 7.05 -21.56 -1.37
CA THR A 468 8.46 -21.62 -1.75
C THR A 468 8.62 -22.36 -3.09
N ALA A 469 9.76 -22.17 -3.76
CA ALA A 469 10.06 -22.89 -5.00
C ALA A 469 10.43 -24.36 -4.73
N GLN A 470 10.68 -24.68 -3.45
CA GLN A 470 11.07 -25.97 -2.94
C GLN A 470 10.25 -26.24 -1.66
N PRO A 471 8.97 -26.58 -1.77
CA PRO A 471 8.15 -26.87 -0.60
C PRO A 471 8.77 -27.99 0.24
N THR A 472 8.90 -27.76 1.55
CA THR A 472 9.61 -28.67 2.45
C THR A 472 8.66 -29.74 3.00
N VAL A 473 9.22 -30.91 3.35
CA VAL A 473 8.46 -31.95 4.05
C VAL A 473 8.02 -31.46 5.42
N GLY A 474 8.87 -30.70 6.12
CA GLY A 474 8.55 -30.16 7.45
C GLY A 474 7.28 -29.31 7.45
N ALA A 475 7.18 -28.36 6.52
CA ALA A 475 6.00 -27.51 6.39
C ALA A 475 4.72 -28.31 6.05
N ALA A 476 4.86 -29.40 5.27
CA ALA A 476 3.75 -30.30 4.99
C ALA A 476 3.32 -31.08 6.25
N LEU A 477 4.27 -31.57 7.04
CA LEU A 477 3.98 -32.28 8.28
C LEU A 477 3.32 -31.37 9.32
N ASP A 478 3.80 -30.15 9.51
CA ASP A 478 3.21 -29.18 10.44
C ASP A 478 1.76 -28.87 10.04
N THR A 479 1.52 -28.67 8.74
CA THR A 479 0.15 -28.47 8.21
C THR A 479 -0.74 -29.69 8.46
N LEU A 480 -0.24 -30.91 8.24
CA LEU A 480 -0.99 -32.14 8.51
C LEU A 480 -1.25 -32.32 10.00
N ARG A 481 -0.32 -31.98 10.89
CA ARG A 481 -0.52 -32.02 12.35
C ARG A 481 -1.63 -31.05 12.77
N CYS A 482 -1.60 -29.82 12.27
CA CYS A 482 -2.67 -28.85 12.48
C CYS A 482 -4.04 -29.35 11.99
N LEU A 483 -4.10 -29.98 10.80
CA LEU A 483 -5.35 -30.53 10.26
C LEU A 483 -5.85 -31.75 11.05
N LYS A 484 -4.95 -32.63 11.49
CA LYS A 484 -5.28 -33.83 12.29
C LYS A 484 -5.70 -33.50 13.74
N ALA A 485 -5.30 -32.34 14.26
CA ALA A 485 -5.70 -31.88 15.59
C ALA A 485 -7.18 -31.45 15.67
N ALA A 486 -7.88 -31.36 14.54
CA ALA A 486 -9.28 -30.97 14.49
C ALA A 486 -10.18 -31.97 15.26
N PRO A 487 -11.01 -31.49 16.21
CA PRO A 487 -12.03 -32.33 16.84
C PRO A 487 -13.06 -32.87 15.84
N ALA A 488 -13.67 -34.02 16.17
CA ALA A 488 -14.75 -34.60 15.37
C ALA A 488 -15.91 -33.61 15.18
N GLY A 489 -16.47 -33.58 13.96
CA GLY A 489 -17.59 -32.70 13.60
C GLY A 489 -17.21 -31.26 13.20
N ARG A 490 -15.92 -30.91 13.22
CA ARG A 490 -15.43 -29.63 12.68
C ARG A 490 -15.22 -29.71 11.16
N GLN A 491 -15.53 -28.63 10.44
CA GLN A 491 -15.18 -28.51 9.02
C GLN A 491 -13.71 -28.12 8.89
N ARG A 492 -12.87 -29.02 8.36
CA ARG A 492 -11.44 -28.75 8.15
C ARG A 492 -11.23 -27.89 6.91
N VAL A 493 -10.57 -26.76 7.05
CA VAL A 493 -10.29 -25.81 5.96
C VAL A 493 -8.79 -25.56 5.86
N LEU A 494 -8.23 -25.70 4.66
CA LEU A 494 -6.88 -25.30 4.33
C LEU A 494 -6.93 -24.00 3.51
N TRP A 495 -6.49 -22.90 4.11
CA TRP A 495 -6.52 -21.56 3.49
C TRP A 495 -5.21 -21.25 2.78
N LEU A 496 -5.26 -21.05 1.46
CA LEU A 496 -4.11 -20.74 0.61
C LEU A 496 -4.05 -19.22 0.37
N GLY A 497 -3.20 -18.53 1.12
CA GLY A 497 -2.99 -17.07 1.03
C GLY A 497 -2.19 -16.64 -0.20
N ASP A 498 -2.68 -16.90 -1.41
CA ASP A 498 -1.99 -16.61 -2.68
C ASP A 498 -1.73 -15.11 -2.92
N TRP A 499 -2.70 -14.25 -2.63
CA TRP A 499 -2.50 -12.79 -2.75
C TRP A 499 -1.68 -12.21 -1.61
N SER A 500 -1.84 -12.70 -0.37
CA SER A 500 -0.97 -12.34 0.76
C SER A 500 0.49 -12.72 0.47
N ALA A 501 0.73 -13.93 -0.06
CA ALA A 501 2.07 -14.36 -0.46
C ALA A 501 2.66 -13.48 -1.57
N PHE A 502 1.85 -13.09 -2.54
CA PHE A 502 2.28 -12.15 -3.59
C PHE A 502 2.67 -10.79 -2.99
N CYS A 503 1.87 -10.27 -2.06
CA CYS A 503 2.15 -9.04 -1.31
C CYS A 503 3.43 -9.12 -0.47
N LEU A 504 3.74 -10.31 0.06
CA LEU A 504 4.97 -10.60 0.81
C LEU A 504 6.17 -10.91 -0.11
N ASN A 505 6.04 -10.65 -1.41
CA ASN A 505 7.08 -10.82 -2.41
C ASN A 505 7.59 -12.28 -2.57
N CYS A 506 6.77 -13.27 -2.19
CA CYS A 506 7.09 -14.69 -2.36
C CYS A 506 7.21 -15.04 -3.84
N LEU A 507 8.24 -15.84 -4.19
CA LEU A 507 8.49 -16.34 -5.56
C LEU A 507 8.58 -15.28 -6.66
N SER A 508 8.96 -14.07 -6.27
CA SER A 508 9.17 -12.94 -7.18
C SER A 508 10.39 -13.11 -8.09
N GLY A 509 10.45 -12.25 -9.12
CA GLY A 509 11.55 -12.21 -10.10
C GLY A 509 11.15 -12.73 -11.48
N GLY A 510 9.86 -12.95 -11.73
CA GLY A 510 9.30 -13.13 -13.06
C GLY A 510 9.44 -11.90 -13.95
N LYS A 511 9.15 -12.07 -15.24
CA LYS A 511 9.15 -10.96 -16.22
C LYS A 511 7.94 -10.06 -16.04
N SER A 512 6.90 -10.59 -15.42
CA SER A 512 5.63 -9.91 -15.15
C SER A 512 5.06 -10.34 -13.79
N ARG A 513 4.11 -9.57 -13.27
CA ARG A 513 3.34 -9.94 -12.07
C ARG A 513 2.58 -11.26 -12.23
N ASP A 514 2.13 -11.56 -13.46
CA ASP A 514 1.39 -12.80 -13.75
C ASP A 514 2.31 -14.03 -13.65
N ASP A 515 3.60 -13.88 -14.00
CA ASP A 515 4.59 -14.95 -13.79
C ASP A 515 4.78 -15.26 -12.29
N ASP A 516 4.84 -14.23 -11.45
CA ASP A 516 4.99 -14.38 -10.00
C ASP A 516 3.74 -15.04 -9.38
N LEU A 517 2.54 -14.60 -9.76
CA LEU A 517 1.28 -15.22 -9.33
C LEU A 517 1.16 -16.67 -9.80
N LYS A 518 1.61 -16.97 -11.02
CA LYS A 518 1.65 -18.34 -11.55
C LYS A 518 2.61 -19.22 -10.76
N ALA A 519 3.78 -18.70 -10.36
CA ALA A 519 4.72 -19.43 -9.52
C ALA A 519 4.14 -19.73 -8.12
N ILE A 520 3.42 -18.77 -7.52
CA ILE A 520 2.70 -18.97 -6.26
C ILE A 520 1.64 -20.06 -6.40
N ALA A 521 0.81 -20.00 -7.44
CA ALA A 521 -0.20 -21.01 -7.71
C ALA A 521 0.42 -22.41 -7.92
N ALA A 522 1.53 -22.49 -8.66
CA ALA A 522 2.28 -23.73 -8.87
C ALA A 522 2.83 -24.31 -7.54
N SER A 523 3.35 -23.45 -6.66
CA SER A 523 3.87 -23.86 -5.35
C SER A 523 2.77 -24.46 -4.48
N PHE A 524 1.62 -23.79 -4.37
CA PHE A 524 0.49 -24.32 -3.63
C PHE A 524 -0.10 -25.59 -4.25
N ALA A 525 -0.13 -25.70 -5.59
CA ALA A 525 -0.59 -26.91 -6.26
C ALA A 525 0.27 -28.13 -5.90
N ILE A 526 1.60 -27.97 -5.95
CA ILE A 526 2.55 -29.02 -5.52
C ILE A 526 2.40 -29.31 -4.02
N PHE A 527 2.26 -28.27 -3.19
CA PHE A 527 2.12 -28.44 -1.75
C PHE A 527 0.86 -29.25 -1.39
N VAL A 528 -0.31 -28.88 -1.94
CA VAL A 528 -1.57 -29.59 -1.72
C VAL A 528 -1.52 -31.02 -2.27
N ALA A 529 -0.88 -31.23 -3.43
CA ALA A 529 -0.67 -32.58 -3.97
C ALA A 529 0.21 -33.43 -3.05
N GLY A 530 1.26 -32.84 -2.47
CA GLY A 530 2.10 -33.49 -1.47
C GLY A 530 1.34 -33.90 -0.21
N LEU A 531 0.51 -33.00 0.34
CA LEU A 531 -0.36 -33.32 1.49
C LEU A 531 -1.27 -34.52 1.21
N ARG A 532 -1.93 -34.51 0.03
CA ARG A 532 -2.84 -35.60 -0.39
C ARG A 532 -2.12 -36.92 -0.63
N ALA A 533 -0.90 -36.89 -1.17
CA ALA A 533 -0.10 -38.08 -1.43
C ALA A 533 0.51 -38.69 -0.15
N ILE A 534 0.91 -37.85 0.81
CA ILE A 534 1.47 -38.28 2.09
C ILE A 534 0.35 -38.82 3.00
N ALA A 535 -0.78 -38.12 3.10
CA ALA A 535 -1.85 -38.40 4.05
C ALA A 535 -3.24 -38.31 3.40
N PRO A 536 -3.62 -39.27 2.52
CA PRO A 536 -4.88 -39.24 1.79
C PRO A 536 -6.10 -39.18 2.72
N ASP A 537 -6.11 -39.98 3.78
CA ASP A 537 -7.23 -40.04 4.73
C ASP A 537 -7.40 -38.73 5.51
N ALA A 538 -6.29 -38.08 5.88
CA ALA A 538 -6.33 -36.81 6.60
C ALA A 538 -6.80 -35.64 5.71
N MET A 539 -6.65 -35.77 4.39
CA MET A 539 -7.00 -34.75 3.40
C MET A 539 -8.34 -35.00 2.70
N ALA A 540 -9.00 -36.13 2.95
CA ALA A 540 -10.19 -36.57 2.21
C ALA A 540 -11.39 -35.61 2.30
N ASP A 541 -11.57 -34.97 3.45
CA ASP A 541 -12.66 -34.03 3.77
C ASP A 541 -12.17 -32.59 4.00
N VAL A 542 -10.90 -32.31 3.70
CA VAL A 542 -10.33 -30.97 3.86
C VAL A 542 -10.79 -30.07 2.71
N HIS A 543 -11.47 -28.99 3.06
CA HIS A 543 -11.89 -27.97 2.12
C HIS A 543 -10.72 -27.00 1.83
N VAL A 544 -10.16 -27.06 0.62
CA VAL A 544 -9.05 -26.20 0.21
C VAL A 544 -9.58 -24.91 -0.42
N VAL A 545 -9.30 -23.78 0.21
CA VAL A 545 -9.77 -22.45 -0.22
C VAL A 545 -8.59 -21.62 -0.72
N SER A 546 -8.70 -21.06 -1.92
CA SER A 546 -7.76 -20.05 -2.42
C SER A 546 -8.26 -18.66 -2.03
N GLN A 547 -7.40 -17.88 -1.39
CA GLN A 547 -7.71 -16.53 -0.91
C GLN A 547 -8.20 -15.64 -2.06
N SER A 548 -7.50 -15.65 -3.21
CA SER A 548 -7.90 -14.90 -4.40
C SER A 548 -9.28 -15.29 -4.92
N LYS A 549 -9.63 -16.58 -4.94
CA LYS A 549 -10.96 -17.02 -5.36
C LYS A 549 -12.04 -16.59 -4.37
N ALA A 550 -11.78 -16.71 -3.06
CA ALA A 550 -12.72 -16.33 -2.02
C ALA A 550 -12.98 -14.81 -2.02
N LEU A 551 -11.93 -13.99 -2.04
CA LEU A 551 -12.09 -12.53 -2.02
C LEU A 551 -12.77 -12.01 -3.29
N LEU A 552 -12.55 -12.62 -4.45
CA LEU A 552 -13.17 -12.19 -5.71
C LEU A 552 -14.66 -12.57 -5.81
N ALA A 553 -15.18 -13.42 -4.91
CA ALA A 553 -16.61 -13.70 -4.83
C ALA A 553 -17.41 -12.48 -4.32
N ASN A 554 -16.83 -11.70 -3.40
CA ASN A 554 -17.38 -10.41 -2.96
C ASN A 554 -16.23 -9.45 -2.59
N PRO A 555 -15.59 -8.83 -3.60
CA PRO A 555 -14.39 -8.02 -3.37
C PRO A 555 -14.70 -6.75 -2.57
N SER A 556 -15.89 -6.17 -2.74
CA SER A 556 -16.29 -4.97 -1.98
C SER A 556 -16.24 -5.24 -0.48
N ASP A 557 -16.95 -6.26 0.01
CA ASP A 557 -17.05 -6.50 1.45
C ASP A 557 -15.74 -7.03 2.05
N TYR A 558 -14.96 -7.80 1.28
CA TYR A 558 -13.62 -8.21 1.69
C TYR A 558 -12.69 -7.00 1.89
N TRP A 559 -12.55 -6.12 0.91
CA TRP A 559 -11.64 -4.98 1.01
C TRP A 559 -12.13 -3.90 1.99
N ILE A 560 -13.43 -3.74 2.17
CA ILE A 560 -13.97 -2.91 3.26
C ILE A 560 -13.60 -3.51 4.63
N SER A 561 -13.54 -4.84 4.76
CA SER A 561 -13.06 -5.48 6.00
C SER A 561 -11.60 -5.17 6.27
N VAL A 562 -10.75 -5.26 5.24
CA VAL A 562 -9.32 -4.88 5.32
C VAL A 562 -9.16 -3.40 5.73
N ILE A 563 -9.93 -2.50 5.11
CA ILE A 563 -9.95 -1.07 5.46
C ILE A 563 -10.36 -0.87 6.92
N ASN A 564 -11.42 -1.53 7.38
CA ASN A 564 -11.91 -1.40 8.75
C ASN A 564 -10.95 -2.01 9.79
N ALA A 565 -10.27 -3.10 9.46
CA ALA A 565 -9.17 -3.63 10.28
C ALA A 565 -8.05 -2.60 10.40
N GLY A 566 -7.66 -1.99 9.27
CA GLY A 566 -6.63 -0.95 9.25
C GLY A 566 -6.99 0.29 10.07
N ARG A 567 -8.28 0.68 10.12
CA ARG A 567 -8.77 1.81 10.91
C ARG A 567 -8.81 1.51 12.42
N ALA A 568 -8.95 0.24 12.79
CA ALA A 568 -9.01 -0.19 14.18
C ALA A 568 -7.62 -0.27 14.82
N PHE A 569 -6.58 -0.62 14.05
CA PHE A 569 -5.23 -0.77 14.55
C PHE A 569 -4.34 0.45 14.30
N GLN A 570 -3.55 0.79 15.32
CA GLN A 570 -2.37 1.64 15.13
C GLN A 570 -1.32 0.90 14.31
N LEU A 571 -0.57 1.62 13.48
CA LEU A 571 0.49 1.02 12.65
C LEU A 571 1.53 0.30 13.52
N SER A 572 1.93 0.90 14.65
CA SER A 572 2.89 0.31 15.59
C SER A 572 2.45 -1.05 16.12
N ARG A 573 1.14 -1.24 16.38
CA ARG A 573 0.59 -2.52 16.86
C ARG A 573 0.67 -3.62 15.80
N VAL A 574 0.40 -3.27 14.53
CA VAL A 574 0.53 -4.22 13.41
C VAL A 574 2.00 -4.58 13.18
N LEU A 575 2.90 -3.60 13.24
CA LEU A 575 4.35 -3.84 13.12
C LEU A 575 4.88 -4.71 14.25
N ALA A 576 4.39 -4.54 15.49
CA ALA A 576 4.77 -5.37 16.63
C ALA A 576 4.31 -6.84 16.52
N ALA A 577 3.35 -7.15 15.63
CA ALA A 577 2.97 -8.52 15.34
C ALA A 577 3.89 -9.18 14.28
N LEU A 578 4.80 -8.43 13.67
CA LEU A 578 5.76 -8.91 12.69
C LEU A 578 7.07 -9.27 13.38
N ASP A 579 7.66 -10.39 13.00
CA ASP A 579 9.01 -10.80 13.42
C ASP A 579 10.08 -10.20 12.50
N GLU A 580 10.02 -8.88 12.28
CA GLU A 580 10.97 -8.16 11.42
C GLU A 580 11.39 -6.83 12.09
N PRO A 581 12.60 -6.77 12.68
CA PRO A 581 13.06 -5.58 13.39
C PRO A 581 13.47 -4.44 12.44
N ASN A 582 13.71 -4.70 11.15
CA ASN A 582 14.09 -3.68 10.18
C ASN A 582 12.88 -3.14 9.39
N PRO A 583 12.43 -1.90 9.62
CA PRO A 583 11.31 -1.31 8.89
C PRO A 583 11.52 -1.25 7.36
N ASP A 584 12.77 -1.18 6.88
CA ASP A 584 13.03 -1.13 5.45
C ASP A 584 12.88 -2.50 4.75
N ALA A 585 12.94 -3.59 5.53
CA ALA A 585 12.59 -4.93 5.07
C ALA A 585 11.06 -5.17 5.06
N VAL A 586 10.30 -4.39 5.83
CA VAL A 586 8.83 -4.45 5.88
C VAL A 586 8.22 -3.88 4.59
N LYS A 587 8.00 -4.75 3.61
CA LYS A 587 7.31 -4.46 2.33
C LYS A 587 6.07 -5.31 2.20
N GLY A 588 4.90 -4.71 1.97
CA GLY A 588 3.62 -5.44 1.85
C GLY A 588 3.10 -6.11 3.14
N HIS A 589 3.93 -6.36 4.14
CA HIS A 589 3.58 -7.06 5.38
C HIS A 589 2.40 -6.43 6.13
N VAL A 590 2.36 -5.10 6.24
CA VAL A 590 1.22 -4.42 6.88
C VAL A 590 -0.09 -4.78 6.18
N LEU A 591 -0.11 -4.75 4.85
CA LEU A 591 -1.29 -5.09 4.07
C LEU A 591 -1.62 -6.58 4.16
N ALA A 592 -0.62 -7.47 4.09
CA ALA A 592 -0.81 -8.91 4.25
C ALA A 592 -1.37 -9.28 5.64
N SER A 593 -0.95 -8.58 6.69
CA SER A 593 -1.50 -8.77 8.04
C SER A 593 -2.95 -8.32 8.15
N LEU A 594 -3.31 -7.17 7.55
CA LEU A 594 -4.71 -6.74 7.49
C LEU A 594 -5.58 -7.68 6.65
N MET A 595 -5.03 -8.24 5.57
CA MET A 595 -5.68 -9.30 4.79
C MET A 595 -5.90 -10.56 5.63
N HIS A 596 -4.94 -10.98 6.45
CA HIS A 596 -5.13 -12.11 7.36
C HIS A 596 -6.27 -11.87 8.36
N VAL A 597 -6.38 -10.67 8.93
CA VAL A 597 -7.53 -10.31 9.80
C VAL A 597 -8.85 -10.44 9.03
N ALA A 598 -8.88 -9.99 7.76
CA ALA A 598 -10.06 -10.14 6.90
C ALA A 598 -10.35 -11.60 6.52
N ASP A 599 -9.33 -12.42 6.29
CA ASP A 599 -9.45 -13.86 6.02
C ASP A 599 -10.10 -14.57 7.21
N VAL A 600 -9.62 -14.29 8.44
CA VAL A 600 -10.18 -14.85 9.68
C VAL A 600 -11.62 -14.36 9.93
N LEU A 601 -11.91 -13.10 9.60
CA LEU A 601 -13.29 -12.59 9.64
C LEU A 601 -14.18 -13.26 8.57
N ALA A 602 -13.62 -13.59 7.41
CA ALA A 602 -14.37 -14.18 6.30
C ALA A 602 -14.85 -15.61 6.62
N ILE A 603 -14.06 -16.36 7.38
CA ILE A 603 -14.38 -17.71 7.85
C ILE A 603 -15.22 -17.73 9.14
N ALA A 604 -15.35 -16.58 9.83
CA ALA A 604 -16.11 -16.50 11.07
C ALA A 604 -17.61 -16.71 10.83
N GLY A 605 -18.29 -17.37 11.77
CA GLY A 605 -19.72 -17.67 11.70
C GLY A 605 -20.39 -17.55 13.06
N ALA A 606 -21.63 -18.05 13.15
CA ALA A 606 -22.37 -18.13 14.41
C ALA A 606 -21.75 -19.15 15.38
N SER A 607 -21.12 -20.20 14.86
CA SER A 607 -20.35 -21.15 15.65
C SER A 607 -18.89 -20.72 15.77
N THR A 608 -18.26 -21.01 16.91
CA THR A 608 -16.86 -20.69 17.20
C THR A 608 -15.92 -21.38 16.19
N ALA A 609 -15.32 -20.59 15.31
CA ALA A 609 -14.22 -21.05 14.45
C ALA A 609 -12.92 -21.18 15.27
N THR A 610 -12.05 -22.09 14.86
CA THR A 610 -10.72 -22.25 15.45
C THR A 610 -9.66 -22.06 14.38
N VAL A 611 -8.71 -21.16 14.63
CA VAL A 611 -7.50 -20.98 13.82
C VAL A 611 -6.41 -21.85 14.44
N CYS A 612 -6.00 -22.90 13.72
CA CYS A 612 -4.93 -23.79 14.16
C CYS A 612 -3.63 -23.41 13.47
N CYS A 613 -2.58 -23.16 14.24
CA CYS A 613 -1.31 -22.65 13.73
C CYS A 613 -0.11 -23.17 14.54
N THR A 614 1.10 -22.92 14.05
CA THR A 614 2.33 -23.14 14.84
C THR A 614 2.62 -21.94 15.74
N ALA A 615 3.60 -22.06 16.63
CA ALA A 615 4.03 -20.96 17.50
C ALA A 615 4.49 -19.72 16.72
N GLU A 616 5.17 -19.91 15.58
CA GLU A 616 5.65 -18.83 14.71
C GLU A 616 4.51 -18.02 14.08
N GLN A 617 3.38 -18.67 13.79
CA GLN A 617 2.21 -18.05 13.16
C GLN A 617 1.26 -17.40 14.18
N ARG A 618 1.43 -17.69 15.47
CA ARG A 618 0.55 -17.27 16.56
C ARG A 618 0.36 -15.75 16.65
N PRO A 619 1.41 -14.89 16.55
CA PRO A 619 1.23 -13.44 16.69
C PRO A 619 0.23 -12.85 15.70
N LEU A 620 0.20 -13.40 14.48
CA LEU A 620 -0.70 -12.94 13.42
C LEU A 620 -2.15 -13.40 13.68
N ALA A 621 -2.34 -14.62 14.17
CA ALA A 621 -3.66 -15.11 14.59
C ALA A 621 -4.21 -14.31 15.78
N GLU A 622 -3.36 -13.95 16.75
CA GLU A 622 -3.73 -13.12 17.89
C GLU A 622 -4.16 -11.70 17.47
N LEU A 623 -3.52 -11.13 16.44
CA LEU A 623 -3.95 -9.84 15.86
C LEU A 623 -5.38 -9.93 15.30
N ALA A 624 -5.74 -11.03 14.65
CA ALA A 624 -7.11 -11.25 14.19
C ALA A 624 -8.10 -11.39 15.35
N LEU A 625 -7.75 -12.14 16.40
CA LEU A 625 -8.59 -12.27 17.60
C LEU A 625 -8.82 -10.93 18.31
N GLU A 626 -7.78 -10.10 18.42
CA GLU A 626 -7.88 -8.76 19.00
C GLU A 626 -8.91 -7.89 18.26
N TYR A 627 -8.90 -7.95 16.92
CA TYR A 627 -9.92 -7.28 16.10
C TYR A 627 -11.32 -7.85 16.38
N MET A 628 -11.43 -9.17 16.42
CA MET A 628 -12.67 -9.92 16.59
C MET A 628 -13.30 -9.75 17.98
N ALA A 629 -12.50 -9.42 19.00
CA ALA A 629 -12.97 -9.17 20.36
C ALA A 629 -13.77 -7.86 20.50
N GLY A 630 -13.76 -6.99 19.48
CA GLY A 630 -14.48 -5.72 19.47
C GLY A 630 -16.00 -5.88 19.61
N ALA A 631 -16.63 -4.97 20.37
CA ALA A 631 -18.07 -5.02 20.71
C ALA A 631 -18.99 -5.21 19.48
N ARG A 632 -18.66 -4.55 18.36
CA ARG A 632 -19.42 -4.59 17.12
C ARG A 632 -19.59 -6.00 16.52
N LEU A 633 -18.59 -6.86 16.67
CA LEU A 633 -18.63 -8.21 16.10
C LEU A 633 -19.52 -9.15 16.93
N LYS A 634 -19.60 -8.89 18.25
CA LYS A 634 -20.56 -9.54 19.15
C LYS A 634 -21.99 -9.14 18.79
N ASP A 635 -22.24 -7.86 18.53
CA ASP A 635 -23.56 -7.35 18.13
C ASP A 635 -24.04 -7.95 16.80
N ALA A 636 -23.11 -8.34 15.92
CA ALA A 636 -23.39 -9.01 14.66
C ALA A 636 -23.65 -10.53 14.79
N GLY A 637 -23.66 -11.07 16.02
CA GLY A 637 -23.89 -12.49 16.28
C GLY A 637 -22.74 -13.42 15.87
N LEU A 638 -21.52 -12.88 15.69
CA LEU A 638 -20.35 -13.69 15.35
C LEU A 638 -19.68 -14.20 16.62
N ALA A 639 -19.37 -15.49 16.65
CA ALA A 639 -18.59 -16.08 17.72
C ALA A 639 -17.12 -15.64 17.61
N LEU A 640 -16.49 -15.36 18.76
CA LEU A 640 -15.07 -15.04 18.82
C LEU A 640 -14.25 -16.28 18.44
N PRO A 641 -13.35 -16.22 17.44
CA PRO A 641 -12.51 -17.34 17.10
C PRO A 641 -11.54 -17.73 18.22
N GLU A 642 -11.17 -19.00 18.27
CA GLU A 642 -10.14 -19.54 19.16
C GLU A 642 -8.84 -19.78 18.40
N VAL A 643 -7.69 -19.71 19.08
CA VAL A 643 -6.39 -20.10 18.53
C VAL A 643 -5.94 -21.40 19.18
N HIS A 644 -5.64 -22.40 18.35
CA HIS A 644 -5.04 -23.65 18.80
C HIS A 644 -3.61 -23.74 18.25
N VAL A 645 -2.63 -23.88 19.15
CA VAL A 645 -1.22 -23.94 18.77
C VAL A 645 -0.76 -25.38 18.79
N VAL A 646 -0.21 -25.84 17.67
CA VAL A 646 0.42 -27.15 17.55
C VAL A 646 1.94 -26.97 17.52
N GLU A 647 2.64 -27.86 18.23
CA GLU A 647 4.11 -27.88 18.22
C GLU A 647 4.63 -28.28 16.84
N ALA A 648 5.46 -27.41 16.28
CA ALA A 648 6.13 -27.61 14.99
C ALA A 648 7.24 -28.66 15.12
N VAL A 649 7.47 -29.41 14.04
CA VAL A 649 8.54 -30.42 14.01
C VAL A 649 9.73 -29.89 13.22
N SER A 650 10.88 -29.79 13.88
CA SER A 650 12.14 -29.49 13.18
C SER A 650 12.68 -30.72 12.46
N LEU A 651 12.61 -30.73 11.13
CA LEU A 651 13.24 -31.75 10.27
C LEU A 651 14.63 -31.33 9.76
N ARG A 652 15.29 -30.39 10.43
CA ARG A 652 16.63 -29.96 10.05
C ARG A 652 17.61 -31.12 10.16
N LEU A 653 18.35 -31.37 9.09
CA LEU A 653 19.31 -32.47 8.97
C LEU A 653 20.69 -32.14 9.53
N ARG A 654 20.98 -30.86 9.81
CA ARG A 654 22.26 -30.35 10.30
C ARG A 654 22.05 -29.46 11.54
N ALA A 655 23.03 -29.46 12.45
CA ALA A 655 23.06 -28.58 13.61
C ALA A 655 23.55 -27.17 13.19
N ASP A 656 22.94 -26.12 13.74
CA ASP A 656 23.40 -24.72 13.69
C ASP A 656 24.01 -24.23 12.37
N GLU A 657 23.15 -23.98 11.38
CA GLU A 657 23.46 -23.02 10.32
C GLU A 657 22.58 -21.79 10.47
N ALA A 658 23.21 -20.61 10.49
CA ALA A 658 22.51 -19.32 10.57
C ALA A 658 21.68 -19.01 9.31
N GLN A 659 21.84 -19.79 8.24
CA GLN A 659 21.19 -19.57 6.96
C GLN A 659 20.59 -20.88 6.42
N TRP A 660 19.30 -20.86 6.07
CA TRP A 660 18.62 -21.99 5.46
C TRP A 660 19.17 -22.30 4.06
N ASP A 661 19.41 -23.58 3.76
CA ASP A 661 19.70 -24.07 2.41
C ASP A 661 18.86 -25.31 2.07
N ALA A 662 18.74 -25.61 0.78
CA ALA A 662 17.92 -26.71 0.27
C ALA A 662 18.46 -28.12 0.61
N GLU A 663 19.69 -28.25 1.09
CA GLU A 663 20.32 -29.50 1.52
C GLU A 663 20.14 -29.75 3.02
N ALA A 664 19.72 -28.73 3.78
CA ALA A 664 19.49 -28.81 5.22
C ALA A 664 18.17 -29.51 5.58
N GLU A 665 17.25 -29.69 4.63
CA GLU A 665 15.93 -30.28 4.85
C GLU A 665 15.49 -31.17 3.67
N LEU A 666 14.57 -32.10 3.94
CA LEU A 666 13.88 -32.87 2.90
C LEU A 666 12.81 -32.03 2.23
N LEU A 667 12.73 -32.10 0.90
CA LEU A 667 11.76 -31.40 0.06
C LEU A 667 10.72 -32.37 -0.51
N LEU A 668 9.51 -31.86 -0.79
CA LEU A 668 8.42 -32.69 -1.31
C LEU A 668 8.73 -33.33 -2.68
N LEU A 669 9.60 -32.71 -3.47
CA LEU A 669 9.98 -33.17 -4.81
C LEU A 669 11.41 -33.75 -4.87
N ASP A 670 12.07 -33.98 -3.73
CA ASP A 670 13.40 -34.60 -3.74
C ASP A 670 13.33 -35.96 -4.45
N GLY A 671 14.27 -36.23 -5.36
CA GLY A 671 14.43 -37.54 -5.97
C GLY A 671 15.16 -38.51 -5.04
N GLN A 672 15.20 -39.80 -5.40
CA GLN A 672 15.89 -40.82 -4.60
C GLN A 672 17.35 -40.46 -4.29
N ALA A 673 18.06 -39.91 -5.28
CA ALA A 673 19.45 -39.47 -5.14
C ALA A 673 19.60 -38.28 -4.19
N ASP A 674 18.61 -37.38 -4.14
CA ASP A 674 18.60 -36.22 -3.24
C ASP A 674 18.39 -36.65 -1.80
N VAL A 675 17.37 -37.49 -1.54
CA VAL A 675 17.10 -38.05 -0.21
C VAL A 675 18.31 -38.83 0.30
N GLN A 676 18.92 -39.67 -0.55
CA GLN A 676 20.14 -40.42 -0.21
C GLN A 676 21.28 -39.48 0.16
N ARG A 677 21.54 -38.44 -0.65
CA ARG A 677 22.61 -37.48 -0.40
C ARG A 677 22.40 -36.73 0.91
N LYS A 678 21.18 -36.23 1.15
CA LYS A 678 20.82 -35.44 2.33
C LYS A 678 20.90 -36.26 3.62
N LEU A 679 20.29 -37.45 3.66
CA LEU A 679 20.34 -38.30 4.85
C LEU A 679 21.70 -38.92 5.13
N LYS A 680 22.51 -39.17 4.09
CA LYS A 680 23.92 -39.57 4.30
C LYS A 680 24.68 -38.50 5.08
N ARG A 681 24.47 -37.22 4.73
CA ARG A 681 25.10 -36.05 5.35
C ARG A 681 24.45 -35.61 6.67
N ALA A 682 23.26 -36.09 6.98
CA ALA A 682 22.56 -35.73 8.21
C ALA A 682 23.40 -36.08 9.45
N PHE A 683 23.38 -35.21 10.46
CA PHE A 683 24.05 -35.46 11.73
C PHE A 683 23.42 -36.70 12.40
N CYS A 684 24.24 -37.61 12.94
CA CYS A 684 23.78 -38.84 13.57
C CYS A 684 24.97 -39.50 14.28
N GLU A 685 25.02 -39.37 15.60
CA GLU A 685 26.06 -39.97 16.42
C GLU A 685 25.50 -41.17 17.19
N PRO A 686 26.28 -42.26 17.38
CA PRO A 686 25.84 -43.40 18.17
C PRO A 686 25.31 -42.97 19.54
N ASN A 687 24.16 -43.51 19.95
CA ASN A 687 23.52 -43.28 21.24
C ASN A 687 23.07 -41.83 21.53
N ASN A 688 23.34 -40.87 20.65
CA ASN A 688 22.90 -39.48 20.80
C ASN A 688 21.45 -39.35 20.32
N VAL A 689 20.51 -39.23 21.26
CA VAL A 689 19.09 -38.99 20.96
C VAL A 689 18.67 -37.52 21.11
N ALA A 690 19.58 -36.66 21.60
CA ALA A 690 19.30 -35.25 21.85
C ALA A 690 19.21 -34.44 20.55
N PHE A 691 20.15 -34.67 19.63
CA PHE A 691 20.09 -34.14 18.27
C PHE A 691 20.43 -35.25 17.28
N CYS A 692 19.40 -35.94 16.79
CA CYS A 692 19.56 -36.97 15.77
C CYS A 692 18.46 -36.82 14.69
N PRO A 693 18.70 -35.97 13.68
CA PRO A 693 17.75 -35.75 12.61
C PRO A 693 17.19 -37.02 11.95
N PRO A 694 17.96 -38.10 11.70
CA PRO A 694 17.38 -39.35 11.20
C PRO A 694 16.31 -39.94 12.13
N LEU A 695 16.48 -39.87 13.46
CA LEU A 695 15.42 -40.31 14.38
C LEU A 695 14.19 -39.42 14.28
N VAL A 696 14.35 -38.11 14.16
CA VAL A 696 13.21 -37.18 14.03
C VAL A 696 12.47 -37.42 12.72
N VAL A 697 13.18 -37.65 11.61
CA VAL A 697 12.56 -38.02 10.32
C VAL A 697 11.85 -39.38 10.43
N ALA A 698 12.44 -40.36 11.11
CA ALA A 698 11.78 -41.65 11.34
C ALA A 698 10.45 -41.48 12.10
N GLU A 699 10.48 -40.70 13.17
CA GLU A 699 9.35 -40.44 14.06
C GLU A 699 8.23 -39.63 13.41
N ALA A 700 8.57 -38.52 12.76
CA ALA A 700 7.60 -37.56 12.27
C ALA A 700 7.09 -37.88 10.86
N LEU A 701 7.89 -38.59 10.05
CA LEU A 701 7.53 -38.95 8.67
C LEU A 701 7.30 -40.46 8.53
N VAL A 702 8.33 -41.28 8.75
CA VAL A 702 8.26 -42.71 8.37
C VAL A 702 7.19 -43.45 9.19
N LEU A 703 7.29 -43.42 10.51
CA LEU A 703 6.38 -44.14 11.41
C LEU A 703 4.96 -43.56 11.44
N GLN A 704 4.76 -42.34 10.93
CA GLN A 704 3.42 -41.74 10.80
C GLN A 704 2.68 -42.19 9.55
N PHE A 705 3.39 -42.60 8.50
CA PHE A 705 2.80 -42.88 7.17
C PHE A 705 3.25 -44.21 6.54
N ALA A 706 3.99 -45.02 7.30
CA ALA A 706 4.37 -46.39 7.02
C ALA A 706 4.14 -47.26 8.27
N PRO A 707 3.82 -48.56 8.11
CA PRO A 707 3.46 -49.45 9.23
C PRO A 707 4.62 -49.73 10.18
N SER A 708 5.86 -49.71 9.68
CA SER A 708 7.07 -49.96 10.46
C SER A 708 8.32 -49.54 9.69
N ILE A 709 9.43 -49.35 10.40
CA ILE A 709 10.77 -49.21 9.81
C ILE A 709 11.54 -50.53 9.95
N LEU A 710 12.19 -50.97 8.86
CA LEU A 710 13.02 -52.17 8.79
C LEU A 710 14.50 -51.78 8.77
N LEU A 711 15.31 -52.33 9.66
CA LEU A 711 16.75 -52.11 9.66
C LEU A 711 17.47 -53.23 8.90
N PRO A 712 18.27 -52.92 7.87
CA PRO A 712 19.04 -53.93 7.17
C PRO A 712 20.11 -54.52 8.11
N THR A 713 20.12 -55.85 8.28
CA THR A 713 21.14 -56.54 9.07
C THR A 713 22.34 -56.95 8.21
N LYS A 714 23.55 -56.85 8.76
CA LYS A 714 24.77 -57.41 8.14
C LYS A 714 24.94 -58.91 8.39
N GLN A 715 24.08 -59.53 9.18
CA GLN A 715 24.13 -60.97 9.48
C GLN A 715 23.20 -61.72 8.51
N GLU A 716 23.77 -62.62 7.71
CA GLU A 716 23.04 -63.44 6.70
C GLU A 716 22.01 -64.43 7.30
N SER A 717 21.81 -64.46 8.62
CA SER A 717 21.01 -65.46 9.32
C SER A 717 20.29 -64.88 10.54
N GLY A 718 19.31 -63.99 10.32
CA GLY A 718 18.37 -63.52 11.34
C GLY A 718 17.31 -62.57 10.76
N PRO A 719 16.09 -62.51 11.31
CA PRO A 719 15.07 -61.57 10.84
C PRO A 719 15.53 -60.11 11.08
N GLU A 720 15.27 -59.25 10.10
CA GLU A 720 15.58 -57.82 10.21
C GLU A 720 14.82 -57.17 11.37
N PRO A 721 15.49 -56.39 12.25
CA PRO A 721 14.84 -55.64 13.31
C PRO A 721 13.77 -54.71 12.73
N ARG A 722 12.55 -54.82 13.28
CA ARG A 722 11.39 -54.02 12.89
C ARG A 722 10.93 -53.17 14.07
N PHE A 723 10.75 -51.88 13.83
CA PHE A 723 10.19 -50.96 14.83
C PHE A 723 8.87 -50.39 14.33
N SER A 724 7.83 -50.48 15.16
CA SER A 724 6.49 -49.95 14.87
C SER A 724 6.20 -48.64 15.58
N SER A 725 7.02 -48.24 16.55
CA SER A 725 6.82 -47.01 17.32
C SER A 725 8.12 -46.20 17.49
N SER A 726 7.94 -44.89 17.71
CA SER A 726 9.05 -43.95 17.95
C SER A 726 9.80 -44.31 19.24
N GLU A 727 9.06 -44.70 20.28
CA GLU A 727 9.63 -45.06 21.59
C GLU A 727 10.54 -46.29 21.51
N GLU A 728 10.11 -47.34 20.81
CA GLU A 728 10.91 -48.54 20.59
C GLU A 728 12.20 -48.22 19.83
N LEU A 729 12.09 -47.47 18.72
CA LEU A 729 13.24 -47.11 17.88
C LEU A 729 14.23 -46.21 18.63
N ARG A 730 13.74 -45.18 19.31
CA ARG A 730 14.56 -44.24 20.07
C ARG A 730 15.23 -44.93 21.26
N GLY A 731 14.50 -45.81 21.96
CA GLY A 731 15.05 -46.61 23.04
C GLY A 731 16.17 -47.54 22.56
N ALA A 732 15.93 -48.28 21.48
CA ALA A 732 16.94 -49.18 20.90
C ALA A 732 18.19 -48.41 20.42
N TYR A 733 18.00 -47.23 19.82
CA TYR A 733 19.11 -46.35 19.43
C TYR A 733 19.91 -45.82 20.62
N SER A 734 19.24 -45.39 21.70
CA SER A 734 19.92 -44.91 22.92
C SER A 734 20.73 -46.01 23.63
N ARG A 735 20.29 -47.27 23.54
CA ARG A 735 20.98 -48.44 24.10
C ARG A 735 22.12 -48.95 23.22
N GLY A 736 22.29 -48.40 22.02
CA GLY A 736 23.31 -48.83 21.05
C GLY A 736 22.96 -50.12 20.30
N GLU A 737 21.71 -50.58 20.38
CA GLU A 737 21.20 -51.74 19.63
C GLU A 737 21.05 -51.42 18.13
N VAL A 738 20.86 -50.14 17.81
CA VAL A 738 20.76 -49.63 16.44
C VAL A 738 21.96 -48.72 16.14
N HIS A 739 22.79 -49.11 15.19
CA HIS A 739 23.93 -48.31 14.77
C HIS A 739 23.50 -47.21 13.77
N PRO A 740 24.10 -45.99 13.80
CA PRO A 740 23.81 -44.94 12.82
C PRO A 740 23.90 -45.38 11.35
N GLY A 741 24.82 -46.31 11.08
CA GLY A 741 25.06 -46.89 9.75
C GLY A 741 23.91 -47.74 9.22
N ASP A 742 23.03 -48.25 10.10
CA ASP A 742 21.86 -49.04 9.74
C ASP A 742 20.58 -48.19 9.81
N LEU A 743 20.52 -47.26 10.80
CA LEU A 743 19.43 -46.29 10.93
C LEU A 743 19.30 -45.39 9.70
N LYS A 744 20.41 -44.77 9.25
CA LYS A 744 20.38 -43.81 8.13
C LYS A 744 19.82 -44.43 6.84
N PRO A 745 20.29 -45.61 6.37
CA PRO A 745 19.71 -46.28 5.21
C PRO A 745 18.22 -46.61 5.38
N ALA A 746 17.81 -47.14 6.54
CA ALA A 746 16.42 -47.49 6.77
C ALA A 746 15.49 -46.28 6.75
N VAL A 747 15.88 -45.18 7.39
CA VAL A 747 15.12 -43.92 7.38
C VAL A 747 15.09 -43.32 5.97
N ARG A 748 16.21 -43.43 5.23
CA ARG A 748 16.27 -43.01 3.82
C ARG A 748 15.28 -43.77 2.96
N ASP A 749 15.21 -45.08 3.10
CA ASP A 749 14.34 -45.91 2.28
C ASP A 749 12.86 -45.63 2.62
N GLY A 750 12.52 -45.58 3.91
CA GLY A 750 11.16 -45.20 4.34
C GLY A 750 10.74 -43.79 3.90
N ALA A 751 11.64 -42.81 4.00
CA ALA A 751 11.37 -41.46 3.51
C ALA A 751 11.22 -41.42 1.98
N ASN A 752 12.04 -42.20 1.25
CA ASN A 752 11.96 -42.33 -0.19
C ASN A 752 10.64 -42.92 -0.66
N ASP A 753 10.13 -43.95 0.04
CA ASP A 753 8.85 -44.59 -0.28
C ASP A 753 7.68 -43.62 -0.12
N ILE A 754 7.70 -42.78 0.93
CA ILE A 754 6.67 -41.77 1.14
C ILE A 754 6.76 -40.68 0.07
N LEU A 755 7.96 -40.18 -0.23
CA LEU A 755 8.16 -39.16 -1.27
C LEU A 755 7.92 -39.71 -2.68
N GLU A 756 8.05 -41.01 -2.91
CA GLU A 756 7.69 -41.64 -4.18
C GLU A 756 6.21 -41.48 -4.48
N ARG A 757 5.34 -41.57 -3.46
CA ARG A 757 3.89 -41.29 -3.61
C ARG A 757 3.66 -39.88 -4.15
N VAL A 758 4.41 -38.90 -3.65
CA VAL A 758 4.34 -37.50 -4.12
C VAL A 758 4.83 -37.38 -5.56
N ARG A 759 6.00 -37.96 -5.88
CA ARG A 759 6.56 -37.94 -7.25
C ARG A 759 5.64 -38.61 -8.26
N VAL A 760 5.03 -39.74 -7.91
CA VAL A 760 4.05 -40.45 -8.75
C VAL A 760 2.80 -39.59 -8.95
N ALA A 761 2.25 -38.99 -7.89
CA ALA A 761 1.07 -38.15 -7.98
C ALA A 761 1.31 -36.92 -8.87
N VAL A 762 2.43 -36.21 -8.67
CA VAL A 762 2.84 -35.08 -9.52
C VAL A 762 3.12 -35.56 -10.94
N GLY A 763 3.74 -36.73 -11.09
CA GLY A 763 4.09 -37.33 -12.37
C GLY A 763 2.88 -37.73 -13.22
N ALA A 764 1.79 -38.15 -12.59
CA ALA A 764 0.56 -38.59 -13.26
C ALA A 764 -0.29 -37.41 -13.76
N ASP A 765 -0.24 -36.26 -13.07
CA ASP A 765 -1.03 -35.08 -13.41
C ASP A 765 -0.24 -34.09 -14.30
N LYS A 766 -0.78 -33.78 -15.48
CA LYS A 766 -0.14 -32.87 -16.42
C LYS A 766 0.01 -31.44 -15.86
N GLY A 767 -0.99 -30.95 -15.14
CA GLY A 767 -0.97 -29.62 -14.52
C GLY A 767 0.04 -29.52 -13.36
N LEU A 768 0.20 -30.60 -12.58
CA LEU A 768 1.25 -30.67 -11.55
C LEU A 768 2.65 -30.74 -12.16
N LYS A 769 2.85 -31.51 -13.25
CA LYS A 769 4.11 -31.47 -14.02
C LYS A 769 4.45 -30.08 -14.56
N GLU A 770 3.44 -29.34 -15.02
CA GLU A 770 3.63 -27.96 -15.46
C GLU A 770 3.98 -27.04 -14.28
N SER A 771 3.38 -27.26 -13.11
CA SER A 771 3.68 -26.55 -11.88
C SER A 771 5.12 -26.79 -11.42
N GLU A 772 5.58 -28.03 -11.39
CA GLU A 772 6.97 -28.41 -11.11
C GLU A 772 7.96 -27.69 -12.05
N LYS A 773 7.67 -27.69 -13.35
CA LYS A 773 8.49 -26.97 -14.35
C LYS A 773 8.53 -25.47 -14.07
N GLU A 774 7.43 -24.87 -13.61
CA GLU A 774 7.40 -23.45 -13.28
C GLU A 774 8.27 -23.15 -12.06
N LEU A 775 8.20 -23.95 -10.99
CA LEU A 775 9.06 -23.80 -9.81
C LEU A 775 10.54 -23.98 -10.17
N ALA A 776 10.87 -24.93 -11.06
CA ALA A 776 12.22 -25.10 -11.57
C ALA A 776 12.73 -23.87 -12.33
N LYS A 777 11.87 -23.12 -13.03
CA LYS A 777 12.26 -21.84 -13.65
C LYS A 777 12.57 -20.79 -12.60
N VAL A 778 11.77 -20.69 -11.54
CA VAL A 778 12.02 -19.75 -10.42
C VAL A 778 13.39 -20.02 -9.77
N LEU A 779 13.72 -21.29 -9.51
CA LEU A 779 15.03 -21.67 -8.97
C LEU A 779 16.20 -21.29 -9.90
N LYS A 780 16.03 -21.45 -11.21
CA LYS A 780 17.04 -21.04 -12.19
C LYS A 780 17.24 -19.53 -12.26
N ARG A 781 16.21 -18.74 -11.94
CA ARG A 781 16.30 -17.28 -11.86
C ARG A 781 17.09 -16.83 -10.63
N LYS A 782 16.79 -17.39 -9.45
CA LYS A 782 17.46 -17.02 -8.18
C LYS A 782 18.96 -17.34 -8.12
N LYS A 783 19.46 -18.24 -8.98
CA LYS A 783 20.90 -18.58 -9.09
C LYS A 783 21.70 -17.59 -9.96
N LYS A 784 21.02 -16.71 -10.69
CA LYS A 784 21.62 -15.61 -11.46
C LYS A 784 21.44 -14.32 -10.70
#